data_AF-A0A942HZA8-F1
#
_entry.id   AF-A0A942HZA8-F1
#
_cell.length_a   1.000
_cell.length_b   1.000
_cell.length_c   1.000
_cell.angle_alpha   90.00
_cell.angle_beta   90.00
_cell.angle_gamma   90.00
#
_symmetry.space_group_name_H-M   'P 1'
#
loop_
_entity.id
_entity.type
_entity.pdbx_description
1 polymer ?
#
loop_
_entity_poly.entity_id
_entity_poly.type
_entity_poly.pdbx_seq_one_letter_code
_entity_poly.pdbx_strand_id
1 'polypeptide(L)'
;MRKPLFLNNKGSMLMQVLTVTAVISIGFYFLSDYVIAQKKQIGKTINAVNLRFALNSTMDYVLYGMRQKYCFTDDDLLLNAPSNQCNLVNTGSVERLIMSNDQVNFILNLIAMGTNVGPVDKTNIPLKSISRYIRIDNATTSHPLFSVLQNLKTVTDETTGKVVKVDGISVTLTRDESGYLPRAGREVYLKATLALKTSKSSSDVITVGSTPLTVTSQIVIYPREVGSFALLVPKDLHLDKTYNAGMATGDVALHMFGSKSEAGGGQGLVFLSPVFVNQDIYLPPDTRSTSSSASGNYAAVTFADRVYLGNGWVKNSDGGQFVPRSSGGLSDRYWSDLSTFGGFLRGIENDGGLDKGLQVFGKVVAGSTPDAGLMSKCIERSQNLSSASYLYKSQLATNLRSNNKNNPTYRLFLDKGNKFSYQGDVPQPTTTNFGSGTVSRKGSTDGAMVMTLTFILGDRIVTAPMTATSTLTIVPEVGSPEYKAQLQSALSSAQSALKLAKDKADTLDSSLTSAKNALAKAKKDLATEEAKPVKPAPTPTPSPTPTPDLNITPTPSPSPTPTPDASATPDDTSTSSSPTPTPTSTPVIIVSPTPTPTPVPKGYYQDPDVIASLKSQIQSLQSTIDQLQNTDVPNQQTVITNATKAVQQAQDALSVFDNPPKFVIKMTPINAKWGTVSNVDMEITASNVQNLLDAKGNLIKPSIGIQAYDSTYYRTNSIKNPANPNLLRYLNFNFSADKTSLVVPDSMALTSTSGALAAVADDADDYDSLDQLCEDARSATASQSFGGAGWDVDFSGATRSSWNFAGDSSSVAGHDPAFDKTLLLDSGADGVFKVYSIAKECVIAASANLITGFYTCDSLRIEARQNPLRIIGTFIVGKLQIDPSAYKAGITWSSIYHPQVTQELRAAGVLKSVSGTSCTAQKSPIWHPLPSIQEVADRMACNVISLRAKADPFQWTAVDPDCGLVSGASNTTCKRRLIRFFVVEQSREGAR
;
A
#
# COMPACT_ATOMS: atom_id res chain seq x y z
N MET A 1 -28.09 98.09 74.16
CA MET A 1 -27.46 98.95 75.20
C MET A 1 -26.58 98.10 76.12
N ARG A 2 -25.63 98.71 76.84
CA ARG A 2 -24.64 98.14 77.79
C ARG A 2 -23.40 97.43 77.19
N LYS A 3 -22.29 98.20 77.14
CA LYS A 3 -20.90 97.78 77.45
C LYS A 3 -20.72 97.72 78.99
N PRO A 4 -19.51 97.46 79.54
CA PRO A 4 -18.61 96.30 79.38
C PRO A 4 -18.20 95.75 80.78
N LEU A 5 -17.22 94.83 80.87
CA LEU A 5 -16.20 94.85 81.94
C LEU A 5 -15.02 93.89 81.64
N PHE A 6 -13.80 94.41 81.71
CA PHE A 6 -12.53 93.66 81.76
C PHE A 6 -11.94 93.78 83.18
N LEU A 7 -11.00 92.87 83.52
CA LEU A 7 -10.11 92.77 84.71
C LEU A 7 -10.35 91.46 85.49
N ASN A 8 -9.35 90.72 86.00
CA ASN A 8 -7.89 90.75 85.78
C ASN A 8 -7.30 89.35 86.09
N ASN A 9 -6.18 88.99 85.47
CA ASN A 9 -5.49 87.71 85.71
C ASN A 9 -4.57 87.74 86.94
N LYS A 10 -4.40 86.59 87.62
CA LYS A 10 -3.09 86.02 88.03
C LYS A 10 -3.13 84.72 88.84
N GLY A 11 -4.27 84.33 89.43
CA GLY A 11 -4.37 83.06 90.19
C GLY A 11 -4.64 81.81 89.35
N SER A 12 -5.25 81.95 88.16
CA SER A 12 -5.82 80.81 87.42
C SER A 12 -4.89 80.19 86.37
N MET A 13 -3.89 80.92 85.87
CA MET A 13 -3.11 80.45 84.70
C MET A 13 -2.31 79.16 84.99
N LEU A 14 -1.70 79.01 86.16
CA LEU A 14 -0.95 77.79 86.49
C LEU A 14 -1.88 76.57 86.63
N MET A 15 -3.07 76.76 87.24
CA MET A 15 -4.09 75.71 87.37
C MET A 15 -4.74 75.36 86.02
N GLN A 16 -5.06 76.37 85.19
CA GLN A 16 -5.57 76.13 83.83
C GLN A 16 -4.52 75.42 82.98
N VAL A 17 -3.24 75.82 83.04
CA VAL A 17 -2.15 75.11 82.37
C VAL A 17 -2.05 73.68 82.90
N LEU A 18 -1.97 73.44 84.21
CA LEU A 18 -1.91 72.07 84.76
C LEU A 18 -3.13 71.20 84.38
N THR A 19 -4.33 71.78 84.37
CA THR A 19 -5.56 71.05 84.00
C THR A 19 -5.59 70.76 82.49
N VAL A 20 -5.19 71.73 81.66
CA VAL A 20 -5.05 71.54 80.21
C VAL A 20 -3.94 70.53 79.91
N THR A 21 -2.78 70.58 80.55
CA THR A 21 -1.72 69.58 80.39
C THR A 21 -2.17 68.21 80.88
N ALA A 22 -2.93 68.10 81.98
CA ALA A 22 -3.47 66.82 82.45
C ALA A 22 -4.51 66.24 81.48
N VAL A 23 -5.45 67.06 80.99
CA VAL A 23 -6.45 66.65 79.98
C VAL A 23 -5.79 66.30 78.64
N ILE A 24 -4.76 67.05 78.22
CA ILE A 24 -3.97 66.75 77.02
C ILE A 24 -3.16 65.47 77.22
N SER A 25 -2.54 65.23 78.38
CA SER A 25 -1.79 63.99 78.66
C SER A 25 -2.69 62.76 78.73
N ILE A 26 -3.87 62.87 79.37
CA ILE A 26 -4.87 61.80 79.41
C ILE A 26 -5.44 61.57 78.00
N GLY A 27 -5.71 62.65 77.25
CA GLY A 27 -6.09 62.61 75.84
C GLY A 27 -5.04 61.89 74.99
N PHE A 28 -3.77 62.26 75.10
CA PHE A 28 -2.67 61.59 74.41
C PHE A 28 -2.49 60.13 74.85
N TYR A 29 -2.75 59.78 76.10
CA TYR A 29 -2.70 58.38 76.55
C TYR A 29 -3.76 57.53 75.84
N PHE A 30 -5.04 57.92 75.93
CA PHE A 30 -6.13 57.21 75.24
C PHE A 30 -6.03 57.26 73.71
N LEU A 31 -5.59 58.39 73.15
CA LEU A 31 -5.37 58.52 71.70
C LEU A 31 -4.15 57.71 71.24
N SER A 32 -3.11 57.56 72.07
CA SER A 32 -1.96 56.70 71.76
C SER A 32 -2.39 55.24 71.75
N ASP A 33 -3.13 54.77 72.76
CA ASP A 33 -3.65 53.39 72.76
C ASP A 33 -4.58 53.13 71.57
N TYR A 34 -5.43 54.10 71.21
CA TYR A 34 -6.27 54.02 70.01
C TYR A 34 -5.46 54.01 68.70
N VAL A 35 -4.44 54.85 68.57
CA VAL A 35 -3.54 54.90 67.40
C VAL A 35 -2.67 53.65 67.32
N ILE A 36 -2.21 53.09 68.44
CA ILE A 36 -1.47 51.83 68.52
C ILE A 36 -2.41 50.66 68.14
N ALA A 37 -3.65 50.65 68.63
CA ALA A 37 -4.66 49.66 68.25
C ALA A 37 -5.01 49.74 66.76
N GLN A 38 -5.26 50.93 66.22
CA GLN A 38 -5.47 51.13 64.78
C GLN A 38 -4.24 50.74 63.95
N LYS A 39 -3.03 51.13 64.36
CA LYS A 39 -1.79 50.73 63.68
C LYS A 39 -1.59 49.22 63.70
N LYS A 40 -1.96 48.54 64.79
CA LYS A 40 -1.97 47.08 64.91
C LYS A 40 -3.03 46.44 63.99
N GLN A 41 -4.21 47.04 63.88
CA GLN A 41 -5.30 46.57 63.01
C GLN A 41 -4.99 46.79 61.52
N ILE A 42 -4.46 47.96 61.14
CA ILE A 42 -3.97 48.28 59.79
C ILE A 42 -2.80 47.35 59.41
N GLY A 43 -1.85 47.11 60.33
CA GLY A 43 -0.75 46.16 60.12
C GLY A 43 -1.23 44.73 59.89
N LYS A 44 -2.24 44.26 60.64
CA LYS A 44 -2.90 42.96 60.39
C LYS A 44 -3.50 42.90 58.98
N THR A 45 -4.28 43.91 58.59
CA THR A 45 -4.93 43.94 57.28
C THR A 45 -3.92 43.96 56.13
N ILE A 46 -2.85 44.77 56.22
CA ILE A 46 -1.80 44.85 55.19
C ILE A 46 -1.07 43.51 55.03
N ASN A 47 -0.68 42.86 56.14
CA ASN A 47 0.00 41.57 56.08
C ASN A 47 -0.88 40.47 55.45
N ALA A 48 -2.14 40.37 55.87
CA ALA A 48 -3.08 39.39 55.31
C ALA A 48 -3.35 39.62 53.81
N VAL A 49 -3.46 40.88 53.37
CA VAL A 49 -3.64 41.23 51.96
C VAL A 49 -2.41 40.87 51.12
N ASN A 50 -1.20 41.17 51.60
CA ASN A 50 0.04 40.83 50.89
C ASN A 50 0.23 39.31 50.74
N LEU A 51 -0.10 38.53 51.77
CA LEU A 51 -0.04 37.06 51.74
C LEU A 51 -1.05 36.46 50.74
N ARG A 52 -2.28 37.00 50.71
CA ARG A 52 -3.32 36.59 49.74
C ARG A 52 -2.94 37.00 48.32
N PHE A 53 -2.38 38.20 48.13
CA PHE A 53 -1.90 38.68 46.84
C PHE A 53 -0.78 37.79 46.27
N ALA A 54 0.15 37.37 47.14
CA ALA A 54 1.20 36.42 46.77
C ALA A 54 0.67 35.06 46.35
N LEU A 55 -0.16 34.42 47.17
CA LEU A 55 -0.71 33.10 46.83
C LEU A 55 -1.53 33.13 45.52
N ASN A 56 -2.24 34.23 45.24
CA ASN A 56 -2.93 34.41 43.96
C ASN A 56 -1.97 34.66 42.79
N SER A 57 -0.97 35.54 42.95
CA SER A 57 0.06 35.77 41.92
C SER A 57 0.83 34.48 41.58
N THR A 58 1.14 33.66 42.60
CA THR A 58 1.76 32.35 42.39
C THR A 58 0.81 31.38 41.71
N MET A 59 -0.49 31.37 42.03
CA MET A 59 -1.48 30.56 41.30
C MET A 59 -1.53 30.96 39.82
N ASP A 60 -1.57 32.27 39.53
CA ASP A 60 -1.63 32.77 38.16
C ASP A 60 -0.36 32.41 37.35
N TYR A 61 0.82 32.45 37.99
CA TYR A 61 2.08 31.98 37.39
C TYR A 61 2.09 30.46 37.16
N VAL A 62 1.55 29.66 38.09
CA VAL A 62 1.40 28.21 37.93
C VAL A 62 0.44 27.89 36.77
N LEU A 63 -0.70 28.58 36.69
CA LEU A 63 -1.66 28.47 35.59
C LEU A 63 -1.03 28.83 34.24
N TYR A 64 -0.19 29.88 34.20
CA TYR A 64 0.58 30.25 33.01
C TYR A 64 1.58 29.14 32.62
N GLY A 65 2.39 28.65 33.56
CA GLY A 65 3.32 27.54 33.32
C GLY A 65 2.60 26.26 32.87
N MET A 66 1.38 26.01 33.37
CA MET A 66 0.53 24.92 32.90
C MET A 66 0.09 25.11 31.45
N ARG A 67 -0.40 26.31 31.06
CA ARG A 67 -0.73 26.62 29.64
C ARG A 67 0.48 26.43 28.71
N GLN A 68 1.65 26.87 29.17
CA GLN A 68 2.92 26.77 28.44
C GLN A 68 3.61 25.38 28.56
N LYS A 69 2.92 24.36 29.12
CA LYS A 69 3.44 22.98 29.28
C LYS A 69 4.80 22.88 29.99
N TYR A 70 5.06 23.73 30.98
CA TYR A 70 6.34 23.76 31.66
C TYR A 70 6.71 22.41 32.27
N CYS A 71 8.01 22.11 32.23
CA CYS A 71 8.63 21.10 33.08
C CYS A 71 9.18 21.80 34.30
N PHE A 72 8.37 21.92 35.35
CA PHE A 72 8.75 22.66 36.55
C PHE A 72 10.00 22.06 37.21
N THR A 73 11.05 22.86 37.35
CA THR A 73 12.29 22.52 38.05
C THR A 73 12.07 22.28 39.55
N ASP A 74 12.92 21.49 40.21
CA ASP A 74 12.97 21.32 41.67
C ASP A 74 14.16 22.09 42.29
N ASP A 75 14.52 23.20 41.66
CA ASP A 75 15.60 24.14 42.03
C ASP A 75 15.15 25.19 43.07
N ASP A 76 14.00 24.97 43.71
CA ASP A 76 13.30 25.92 44.56
C ASP A 76 12.90 27.25 43.89
N LEU A 77 12.89 27.33 42.55
CA LEU A 77 12.47 28.52 41.80
C LEU A 77 11.21 28.32 40.94
N LEU A 78 10.78 27.07 40.69
CA LEU A 78 9.61 26.76 39.86
C LEU A 78 9.70 27.36 38.44
N LEU A 79 10.91 27.36 37.87
CA LEU A 79 11.16 27.76 36.50
C LEU A 79 10.84 26.63 35.51
N ASN A 80 10.79 26.96 34.23
CA ASN A 80 10.72 25.94 33.19
C ASN A 80 12.10 25.32 32.99
N ALA A 81 12.20 24.00 33.07
CA ALA A 81 13.44 23.28 32.77
C ALA A 81 13.82 23.44 31.28
N PRO A 82 15.13 23.45 30.95
CA PRO A 82 15.57 23.44 29.57
C PRO A 82 15.05 22.20 28.82
N SER A 83 14.88 22.30 27.51
CA SER A 83 14.21 21.31 26.67
C SER A 83 14.81 19.89 26.77
N ASN A 84 16.12 19.77 26.94
CA ASN A 84 16.82 18.49 27.15
C ASN A 84 16.46 17.79 28.49
N GLN A 85 16.05 18.56 29.51
CA GLN A 85 15.60 18.04 30.80
C GLN A 85 14.07 17.84 30.85
N CYS A 86 13.32 18.31 29.86
CA CYS A 86 11.86 18.20 29.80
C CYS A 86 11.41 16.90 29.09
N ASN A 87 11.82 15.75 29.63
CA ASN A 87 11.61 14.41 29.07
C ASN A 87 10.61 13.55 29.89
N LEU A 88 10.37 12.30 29.47
CA LEU A 88 9.43 11.37 30.12
C LEU A 88 9.89 10.84 31.51
N VAL A 89 11.04 11.31 32.03
CA VAL A 89 11.50 11.04 33.41
C VAL A 89 11.25 12.24 34.34
N ASN A 90 11.14 13.47 33.81
CA ASN A 90 11.00 14.69 34.61
C ASN A 90 9.72 14.73 35.46
N THR A 91 9.88 14.79 36.79
CA THR A 91 8.78 14.73 37.80
C THR A 91 7.92 15.99 37.88
N GLY A 92 8.23 17.03 37.10
CA GLY A 92 7.51 18.30 37.02
C GLY A 92 6.91 18.59 35.65
N SER A 93 6.92 17.60 34.74
CA SER A 93 6.35 17.74 33.40
C SER A 93 4.83 17.82 33.45
N VAL A 94 4.27 19.00 33.11
CA VAL A 94 2.81 19.17 32.95
C VAL A 94 2.26 18.24 31.87
N GLU A 95 2.98 17.99 30.77
CA GLU A 95 2.58 17.04 29.72
C GLU A 95 2.35 15.62 30.28
N ARG A 96 3.19 15.14 31.22
CA ARG A 96 2.99 13.84 31.89
C ARG A 96 1.80 13.85 32.86
N LEU A 97 1.53 14.97 33.53
CA LEU A 97 0.39 15.11 34.45
C LEU A 97 -0.96 15.04 33.71
N ILE A 98 -1.02 15.56 32.49
CA ILE A 98 -2.24 15.60 31.66
C ILE A 98 -2.35 14.45 30.66
N MET A 99 -1.42 13.50 30.67
CA MET A 99 -1.35 12.44 29.67
C MET A 99 -2.58 11.52 29.74
N SER A 100 -3.27 11.30 28.63
CA SER A 100 -4.37 10.34 28.53
C SER A 100 -3.88 8.90 28.55
N ASN A 101 -4.72 7.96 28.99
CA ASN A 101 -4.37 6.53 29.02
C ASN A 101 -4.03 6.00 27.62
N ASP A 102 -4.65 6.53 26.57
CA ASP A 102 -4.34 6.18 25.18
C ASP A 102 -2.96 6.63 24.73
N GLN A 103 -2.45 7.76 25.25
CA GLN A 103 -1.06 8.19 25.03
C GLN A 103 -0.08 7.27 25.76
N VAL A 104 -0.40 6.84 26.98
CA VAL A 104 0.45 5.93 27.77
C VAL A 104 0.56 4.58 27.05
N ASN A 105 -0.57 4.00 26.65
CA ASN A 105 -0.62 2.76 25.87
C ASN A 105 0.13 2.88 24.54
N PHE A 106 0.02 4.04 23.88
CA PHE A 106 0.75 4.31 22.64
C PHE A 106 2.27 4.36 22.84
N ILE A 107 2.76 5.04 23.87
CA ILE A 107 4.19 5.08 24.22
C ILE A 107 4.71 3.68 24.58
N LEU A 108 3.93 2.89 25.32
CA LEU A 108 4.26 1.49 25.63
C LEU A 108 4.38 0.62 24.37
N ASN A 109 3.51 0.81 23.38
CA ASN A 109 3.59 0.11 22.10
C ASN A 109 4.84 0.50 21.30
N LEU A 110 5.17 1.81 21.22
CA LEU A 110 6.42 2.28 20.57
C LEU A 110 7.67 1.67 21.22
N ILE A 111 7.70 1.59 22.56
CA ILE A 111 8.78 0.93 23.31
C ILE A 111 8.85 -0.56 22.99
N ALA A 112 7.71 -1.26 22.89
CA ALA A 112 7.66 -2.68 22.52
C ALA A 112 8.13 -2.94 21.08
N MET A 113 7.92 -1.98 20.18
CA MET A 113 8.40 -1.99 18.79
C MET A 113 9.87 -1.55 18.63
N GLY A 114 10.57 -1.23 19.73
CA GLY A 114 11.97 -0.80 19.68
C GLY A 114 12.19 0.65 19.21
N THR A 115 11.15 1.46 19.09
CA THR A 115 11.26 2.88 18.71
C THR A 115 11.84 3.71 19.87
N ASN A 116 12.80 4.59 19.57
CA ASN A 116 13.41 5.46 20.57
C ASN A 116 12.47 6.62 20.94
N VAL A 117 11.91 6.58 22.15
CA VAL A 117 11.05 7.65 22.72
C VAL A 117 11.79 8.56 23.71
N GLY A 118 13.12 8.48 23.74
CA GLY A 118 13.98 9.15 24.74
C GLY A 118 13.95 8.47 26.11
N PRO A 119 14.57 9.09 27.14
CA PRO A 119 14.54 8.58 28.51
C PRO A 119 13.10 8.49 29.03
N VAL A 120 12.70 7.31 29.51
CA VAL A 120 11.33 7.01 29.97
C VAL A 120 11.34 6.04 31.16
N ASP A 121 10.55 6.35 32.19
CA ASP A 121 10.22 5.40 33.26
C ASP A 121 8.98 4.60 32.84
N LYS A 122 9.19 3.32 32.48
CA LYS A 122 8.11 2.43 32.01
C LYS A 122 7.03 2.17 33.07
N THR A 123 7.33 2.38 34.36
CA THR A 123 6.40 2.10 35.47
C THR A 123 5.54 3.30 35.84
N ASN A 124 5.94 4.51 35.46
CA ASN A 124 5.34 5.77 35.91
C ASN A 124 5.26 6.79 34.77
N ILE A 125 4.82 6.39 33.57
CA ILE A 125 4.77 7.28 32.40
C ILE A 125 3.88 8.53 32.67
N PRO A 126 2.59 8.41 33.04
CA PRO A 126 1.78 9.54 33.48
C PRO A 126 2.09 9.91 34.94
N LEU A 127 2.15 11.21 35.25
CA LEU A 127 2.26 11.67 36.64
C LEU A 127 0.87 11.81 37.26
N LYS A 128 0.69 11.32 38.50
CA LYS A 128 -0.53 11.55 39.29
C LYS A 128 -0.53 12.93 39.95
N SER A 129 0.65 13.44 40.30
CA SER A 129 0.82 14.74 40.93
C SER A 129 2.21 15.33 40.65
N ILE A 130 2.29 16.65 40.56
CA ILE A 130 3.53 17.42 40.60
C ILE A 130 3.56 18.14 41.95
N SER A 131 4.64 17.96 42.72
CA SER A 131 4.88 18.73 43.95
C SER A 131 6.18 19.51 43.79
N ARG A 132 6.13 20.80 44.13
CA ARG A 132 7.23 21.77 43.95
C ARG A 132 7.23 22.82 45.06
N TYR A 133 8.33 23.56 45.11
CA TYR A 133 8.56 24.60 46.11
C TYR A 133 9.14 25.85 45.44
N ILE A 134 8.72 27.03 45.88
CA ILE A 134 9.36 28.31 45.58
C ILE A 134 9.93 28.83 46.89
N ARG A 135 11.26 28.88 47.02
CA ARG A 135 11.93 29.48 48.18
C ARG A 135 12.07 30.99 47.97
N ILE A 136 11.55 31.78 48.90
CA ILE A 136 11.52 33.24 48.79
C ILE A 136 12.92 33.84 48.70
N ASP A 137 13.87 33.29 49.46
CA ASP A 137 15.26 33.78 49.50
C ASP A 137 16.06 33.50 48.21
N ASN A 138 15.62 32.54 47.37
CA ASN A 138 16.30 32.22 46.11
C ASN A 138 15.81 33.11 44.95
N ALA A 139 14.64 33.75 45.05
CA ALA A 139 14.06 34.51 43.96
C ALA A 139 14.93 35.74 43.60
N THR A 140 15.45 35.77 42.38
CA THR A 140 16.25 36.88 41.82
C THR A 140 15.37 37.83 41.01
N THR A 141 15.92 39.00 40.63
CA THR A 141 15.23 40.01 39.80
C THR A 141 14.73 39.50 38.44
N SER A 142 15.24 38.37 37.95
CA SER A 142 14.78 37.72 36.72
C SER A 142 13.53 36.84 36.90
N HIS A 143 13.13 36.52 38.14
CA HIS A 143 11.95 35.71 38.40
C HIS A 143 10.66 36.55 38.31
N PRO A 144 9.62 36.16 37.54
CA PRO A 144 8.41 36.98 37.34
C PRO A 144 7.67 37.38 38.62
N LEU A 145 7.74 36.55 39.67
CA LEU A 145 7.12 36.83 40.98
C LEU A 145 8.03 37.59 41.96
N PHE A 146 9.24 38.02 41.56
CA PHE A 146 10.24 38.61 42.47
C PHE A 146 9.70 39.75 43.33
N SER A 147 9.04 40.74 42.71
CA SER A 147 8.45 41.89 43.39
C SER A 147 7.38 41.51 44.42
N VAL A 148 6.73 40.35 44.23
CA VAL A 148 5.71 39.82 45.13
C VAL A 148 6.34 39.01 46.26
N LEU A 149 7.29 38.13 45.93
CA LEU A 149 7.98 37.25 46.88
C LEU A 149 8.86 38.04 47.87
N GLN A 150 9.52 39.12 47.43
CA GLN A 150 10.34 39.94 48.33
C GLN A 150 9.57 40.53 49.51
N ASN A 151 8.27 40.78 49.35
CA ASN A 151 7.40 41.35 50.38
C ASN A 151 6.87 40.31 51.40
N LEU A 152 7.24 39.02 51.26
CA LEU A 152 6.71 37.91 52.07
C LEU A 152 7.67 37.38 53.14
N LYS A 153 8.86 37.95 53.28
CA LYS A 153 9.95 37.37 54.10
C LYS A 153 9.57 37.10 55.56
N THR A 154 8.62 37.85 56.11
CA THR A 154 8.12 37.68 57.48
C THR A 154 6.61 37.87 57.59
N VAL A 155 5.99 37.10 58.48
CA VAL A 155 4.58 37.17 58.87
C VAL A 155 4.51 37.25 60.40
N THR A 156 3.57 38.00 60.96
CA THR A 156 3.39 38.06 62.42
C THR A 156 2.17 37.24 62.82
N ASP A 157 2.35 36.25 63.69
CA ASP A 157 1.25 35.49 64.30
C ASP A 157 0.39 36.43 65.15
N GLU A 158 -0.91 36.47 64.86
CA GLU A 158 -1.86 37.37 65.49
C GLU A 158 -2.17 37.05 66.97
N THR A 159 -1.89 35.83 67.39
CA THR A 159 -2.22 35.28 68.71
C THR A 159 -1.04 35.36 69.66
N THR A 160 0.16 35.05 69.17
CA THR A 160 1.40 35.03 69.98
C THR A 160 2.26 36.28 69.79
N GLY A 161 1.99 37.10 68.77
CA GLY A 161 2.84 38.24 68.40
C GLY A 161 4.20 37.85 67.82
N LYS A 162 4.45 36.55 67.61
CA LYS A 162 5.73 36.02 67.13
C LYS A 162 5.89 36.27 65.64
N VAL A 163 7.06 36.78 65.24
CA VAL A 163 7.43 36.88 63.82
C VAL A 163 7.83 35.50 63.31
N VAL A 164 7.04 34.96 62.39
CA VAL A 164 7.28 33.71 61.65
C VAL A 164 7.96 34.07 60.33
N LYS A 165 9.14 33.52 60.08
CA LYS A 165 9.78 33.61 58.76
C LYS A 165 9.04 32.70 57.78
N VAL A 166 8.70 33.21 56.59
CA VAL A 166 8.24 32.37 55.49
C VAL A 166 9.47 31.91 54.71
N ASP A 167 9.66 30.60 54.58
CA ASP A 167 10.75 30.03 53.77
C ASP A 167 10.33 29.96 52.29
N GLY A 168 9.05 29.66 52.03
CA GLY A 168 8.56 29.53 50.67
C GLY A 168 7.10 29.15 50.52
N ILE A 169 6.71 28.98 49.26
CA ILE A 169 5.38 28.53 48.82
C ILE A 169 5.53 27.12 48.25
N SER A 170 4.80 26.17 48.84
CA SER A 170 4.61 24.85 48.23
C SER A 170 3.51 24.89 47.19
N VAL A 171 3.73 24.23 46.07
CA VAL A 171 2.81 24.11 44.93
C VAL A 171 2.58 22.63 44.67
N THR A 172 1.33 22.17 44.76
CA THR A 172 0.94 20.80 44.47
C THR A 172 -0.16 20.79 43.42
N LEU A 173 0.14 20.23 42.25
CA LEU A 173 -0.83 19.91 41.20
C LEU A 173 -1.17 18.42 41.32
N THR A 174 -2.44 18.07 41.40
CA THR A 174 -2.90 16.67 41.48
C THR A 174 -3.97 16.41 40.44
N ARG A 175 -3.92 15.27 39.77
CA ARG A 175 -4.96 14.86 38.82
C ARG A 175 -6.19 14.33 39.56
N ASP A 176 -7.37 14.80 39.18
CA ASP A 176 -8.63 14.30 39.70
C ASP A 176 -9.20 13.22 38.76
N GLU A 177 -9.27 12.00 39.27
CA GLU A 177 -9.76 10.82 38.54
C GLU A 177 -11.14 10.36 39.04
N SER A 178 -11.84 11.18 39.83
CA SER A 178 -13.17 10.83 40.33
C SER A 178 -14.20 10.63 39.21
N GLY A 179 -14.94 9.52 39.27
CA GLY A 179 -15.95 9.15 38.28
C GLY A 179 -17.22 10.02 38.26
N TYR A 180 -17.32 10.99 39.17
CA TYR A 180 -18.42 11.94 39.26
C TYR A 180 -18.20 13.20 38.40
N LEU A 181 -17.00 13.40 37.84
CA LEU A 181 -16.69 14.54 36.99
C LEU A 181 -17.20 14.31 35.56
N PRO A 182 -17.90 15.27 34.94
CA PRO A 182 -18.46 15.11 33.60
C PRO A 182 -17.34 15.11 32.55
N ARG A 183 -17.04 13.95 31.98
CA ARG A 183 -16.10 13.80 30.86
C ARG A 183 -16.86 13.70 29.54
N ALA A 184 -16.54 14.56 28.58
CA ALA A 184 -17.19 14.66 27.27
C ALA A 184 -16.23 14.36 26.10
N GLY A 185 -14.95 14.13 26.41
CA GLY A 185 -13.89 13.88 25.45
C GLY A 185 -12.55 13.66 26.15
N ARG A 186 -11.54 14.43 25.76
CA ARG A 186 -10.14 14.31 26.22
C ARG A 186 -9.83 15.22 27.42
N GLU A 187 -10.84 15.62 28.21
CA GLU A 187 -10.63 16.58 29.29
C GLU A 187 -9.86 15.97 30.47
N VAL A 188 -8.97 16.78 31.07
CA VAL A 188 -8.26 16.43 32.30
C VAL A 188 -8.60 17.42 33.39
N TYR A 189 -9.08 16.89 34.51
CA TYR A 189 -9.38 17.64 35.71
C TYR A 189 -8.15 17.63 36.63
N LEU A 190 -7.73 18.80 37.08
CA LEU A 190 -6.61 19.00 37.98
C LEU A 190 -7.03 19.85 39.18
N LYS A 191 -6.47 19.54 40.35
CA LYS A 191 -6.54 20.35 41.56
C LYS A 191 -5.17 20.96 41.81
N ALA A 192 -5.07 22.30 41.71
CA ALA A 192 -3.89 23.03 42.15
C ALA A 192 -4.09 23.48 43.60
N THR A 193 -3.11 23.19 44.46
CA THR A 193 -3.11 23.60 45.88
C THR A 193 -1.80 24.30 46.18
N LEU A 194 -1.88 25.53 46.66
CA LEU A 194 -0.73 26.34 47.08
C LEU A 194 -0.82 26.58 48.57
N ALA A 195 0.31 26.46 49.27
CA ALA A 195 0.37 26.65 50.72
C ALA A 195 1.70 27.31 51.15
N LEU A 196 1.61 28.32 52.02
CA LEU A 196 2.78 28.98 52.63
C LEU A 196 3.40 28.08 53.71
N LYS A 197 4.73 27.92 53.70
CA LYS A 197 5.46 27.05 54.63
C LYS A 197 6.60 27.77 55.37
N THR A 198 6.88 27.27 56.57
CA THR A 198 8.02 27.68 57.41
C THR A 198 9.32 26.97 57.04
N SER A 199 9.25 25.82 56.35
CA SER A 199 10.39 25.15 55.71
C SER A 199 9.95 24.20 54.58
N LYS A 200 10.82 23.93 53.59
CA LYS A 200 10.55 22.93 52.53
C LYS A 200 10.18 21.54 53.08
N SER A 201 10.80 21.12 54.19
CA SER A 201 10.61 19.78 54.79
C SER A 201 9.43 19.66 55.76
N SER A 202 8.85 20.76 56.24
CA SER A 202 7.72 20.69 57.17
C SER A 202 6.41 20.33 56.44
N SER A 203 5.58 19.53 57.09
CA SER A 203 4.15 19.35 56.75
C SER A 203 3.32 20.61 57.02
N ASP A 204 3.80 21.47 57.91
CA ASP A 204 2.98 22.48 58.58
C ASP A 204 2.79 23.70 57.68
N VAL A 205 1.52 23.99 57.39
CA VAL A 205 1.10 25.19 56.67
C VAL A 205 1.02 26.34 57.67
N ILE A 206 1.47 27.53 57.27
CA ILE A 206 1.32 28.74 58.10
C ILE A 206 -0.18 29.03 58.28
N THR A 207 -0.65 29.01 59.53
CA THR A 207 -2.01 29.40 59.91
C THR A 207 -2.07 30.85 60.37
N VAL A 208 -3.20 31.51 60.14
CA VAL A 208 -3.56 32.78 60.79
C VAL A 208 -4.80 32.50 61.62
N GLY A 209 -4.65 32.55 62.95
CA GLY A 209 -5.62 31.95 63.85
C GLY A 209 -5.77 30.45 63.58
N SER A 210 -7.01 30.00 63.36
CA SER A 210 -7.34 28.60 63.03
C SER A 210 -7.36 28.29 61.52
N THR A 211 -7.14 29.28 60.65
CA THR A 211 -7.30 29.09 59.19
C THR A 211 -5.92 28.90 58.53
N PRO A 212 -5.69 27.81 57.78
CA PRO A 212 -4.45 27.59 57.05
C PRO A 212 -4.38 28.50 55.82
N LEU A 213 -3.23 29.16 55.59
CA LEU A 213 -3.01 30.01 54.43
C LEU A 213 -2.76 29.15 53.17
N THR A 214 -3.87 28.70 52.60
CA THR A 214 -3.93 27.92 51.36
C THR A 214 -4.80 28.59 50.32
N VAL A 215 -4.47 28.36 49.05
CA VAL A 215 -5.34 28.62 47.90
C VAL A 215 -5.47 27.34 47.10
N THR A 216 -6.69 26.92 46.82
CA THR A 216 -7.02 25.77 45.98
C THR A 216 -7.74 26.25 44.73
N SER A 217 -7.38 25.68 43.58
CA SER A 217 -8.05 25.94 42.30
C SER A 217 -8.45 24.61 41.65
N GLN A 218 -9.68 24.54 41.16
CA GLN A 218 -10.14 23.46 40.29
C GLN A 218 -9.97 23.88 38.83
N ILE A 219 -9.20 23.10 38.10
CA ILE A 219 -8.73 23.42 36.76
C ILE A 219 -9.18 22.32 35.80
N VAL A 220 -9.74 22.72 34.67
CA VAL A 220 -10.12 21.82 33.58
C VAL A 220 -9.26 22.15 32.36
N ILE A 221 -8.60 21.13 31.86
CA ILE A 221 -7.79 21.18 30.65
C ILE A 221 -8.55 20.45 29.55
N TYR A 222 -8.80 21.13 28.44
CA TYR A 222 -9.55 20.59 27.29
C TYR A 222 -8.77 20.83 25.99
N PRO A 223 -8.87 19.92 25.00
CA PRO A 223 -8.19 20.08 23.71
C PRO A 223 -8.53 21.44 23.08
N ARG A 224 -7.51 22.12 22.52
CA ARG A 224 -7.66 23.44 21.89
C ARG A 224 -8.10 23.29 20.44
N GLU A 225 -9.31 22.78 20.23
CA GLU A 225 -9.81 22.40 18.91
C GLU A 225 -9.83 23.58 17.93
N VAL A 226 -9.42 23.35 16.67
CA VAL A 226 -9.49 24.36 15.61
C VAL A 226 -10.91 24.91 15.44
N GLY A 227 -11.93 24.06 15.55
CA GLY A 227 -13.36 24.43 15.50
C GLY A 227 -13.85 25.36 16.63
N SER A 228 -13.01 25.66 17.64
CA SER A 228 -13.33 26.61 18.71
C SER A 228 -13.14 28.09 18.32
N PHE A 229 -12.32 28.36 17.30
CA PHE A 229 -12.04 29.70 16.80
C PHE A 229 -13.08 30.15 15.77
N ALA A 230 -13.30 31.46 15.65
CA ALA A 230 -14.05 32.05 14.55
C ALA A 230 -13.20 32.10 13.26
N LEU A 231 -11.96 32.58 13.40
CA LEU A 231 -11.02 32.82 12.30
C LEU A 231 -9.60 32.41 12.70
N LEU A 232 -8.87 31.77 11.78
CA LEU A 232 -7.45 31.45 11.91
C LEU A 232 -6.66 32.13 10.77
N VAL A 233 -5.62 32.89 11.13
CA VAL A 233 -4.77 33.69 10.23
C VAL A 233 -3.35 33.10 10.16
N PRO A 234 -2.83 32.71 8.97
CA PRO A 234 -1.55 31.99 8.84
C PRO A 234 -0.27 32.70 9.22
N LYS A 235 -0.24 34.03 9.12
CA LYS A 235 0.92 34.85 9.43
C LYS A 235 0.46 36.10 10.19
N ASP A 236 0.43 37.27 9.57
CA ASP A 236 0.12 38.54 10.24
C ASP A 236 -1.32 39.00 9.99
N LEU A 237 -1.90 39.68 10.99
CA LEU A 237 -3.20 40.34 10.90
C LEU A 237 -3.03 41.86 10.90
N HIS A 238 -3.38 42.48 9.77
CA HIS A 238 -3.30 43.91 9.59
C HIS A 238 -4.65 44.59 9.81
N LEU A 239 -4.68 45.53 10.76
CA LEU A 239 -5.75 46.51 10.92
C LEU A 239 -5.34 47.88 10.33
N ASP A 240 -4.09 48.01 9.88
CA ASP A 240 -3.48 49.26 9.41
C ASP A 240 -3.46 49.40 7.87
N LYS A 241 -4.14 48.49 7.15
CA LYS A 241 -4.18 48.42 5.68
C LYS A 241 -5.62 48.42 5.16
N THR A 242 -5.79 48.70 3.87
CA THR A 242 -7.07 48.48 3.18
C THR A 242 -7.23 47.01 2.78
N TYR A 243 -8.47 46.54 2.64
CA TYR A 243 -8.77 45.13 2.30
C TYR A 243 -8.20 44.68 0.93
N ASN A 244 -7.88 45.64 0.06
CA ASN A 244 -7.33 45.44 -1.28
C ASN A 244 -5.81 45.72 -1.37
N ALA A 245 -5.13 45.91 -0.24
CA ALA A 245 -3.69 46.10 -0.21
C ALA A 245 -2.94 44.86 -0.74
N GLY A 246 -1.74 45.06 -1.30
CA GLY A 246 -0.85 43.98 -1.72
C GLY A 246 -0.23 43.26 -0.51
N MET A 247 -0.99 42.34 0.09
CA MET A 247 -0.56 41.54 1.24
C MET A 247 0.44 40.45 0.84
N ALA A 248 1.42 40.17 1.69
CA ALA A 248 2.28 39.00 1.50
C ALA A 248 1.52 37.69 1.77
N THR A 249 2.08 36.58 1.34
CA THR A 249 1.45 35.27 1.46
C THR A 249 1.20 34.91 2.92
N GLY A 250 -0.05 34.55 3.25
CA GLY A 250 -0.51 34.21 4.60
C GLY A 250 -0.94 35.40 5.47
N ASP A 251 -0.75 36.64 5.02
CA ASP A 251 -1.18 37.85 5.74
C ASP A 251 -2.62 38.21 5.39
N VAL A 252 -3.36 38.68 6.40
CA VAL A 252 -4.77 39.05 6.31
C VAL A 252 -4.94 40.52 6.67
N ALA A 253 -5.67 41.29 5.86
CA ALA A 253 -6.07 42.66 6.17
C ALA A 253 -7.56 42.73 6.52
N LEU A 254 -7.88 43.45 7.60
CA LEU A 254 -9.24 43.95 7.87
C LEU A 254 -9.26 45.44 7.56
N HIS A 255 -10.31 45.90 6.89
CA HIS A 255 -10.31 47.23 6.28
C HIS A 255 -10.17 48.37 7.29
N MET A 256 -9.08 49.12 7.16
CA MET A 256 -8.91 50.45 7.73
C MET A 256 -9.66 51.49 6.90
N PHE A 257 -10.63 52.17 7.50
CA PHE A 257 -11.26 53.38 7.00
C PHE A 257 -10.42 54.62 7.36
N GLY A 258 -10.55 55.71 6.61
CA GLY A 258 -9.86 56.97 6.92
C GLY A 258 -10.43 57.69 8.15
N SER A 259 -11.65 57.34 8.58
CA SER A 259 -12.26 57.85 9.81
C SER A 259 -13.35 56.95 10.37
N LYS A 260 -13.66 57.10 11.66
CA LYS A 260 -14.80 56.40 12.30
C LYS A 260 -16.16 56.80 11.71
N SER A 261 -16.31 58.02 11.21
CA SER A 261 -17.54 58.46 10.52
C SER A 261 -17.72 57.80 9.15
N GLU A 262 -16.63 57.53 8.43
CA GLU A 262 -16.66 56.83 7.15
C GLU A 262 -17.11 55.35 7.29
N ALA A 263 -16.72 54.70 8.38
CA ALA A 263 -17.18 53.37 8.76
C ALA A 263 -18.70 53.32 9.07
N GLY A 264 -19.34 54.47 9.28
CA GLY A 264 -20.78 54.58 9.53
C GLY A 264 -21.20 54.21 10.95
N GLY A 265 -22.52 54.20 11.19
CA GLY A 265 -23.13 53.84 12.48
C GLY A 265 -23.37 52.34 12.68
N GLY A 266 -22.92 51.49 11.75
CA GLY A 266 -23.05 50.04 11.86
C GLY A 266 -22.14 49.44 12.93
N GLN A 267 -22.40 48.17 13.30
CA GLN A 267 -21.63 47.49 14.34
C GLN A 267 -20.19 47.13 13.90
N GLY A 268 -19.87 47.23 12.61
CA GLY A 268 -18.62 46.73 12.04
C GLY A 268 -18.57 45.21 12.01
N LEU A 269 -17.35 44.66 12.04
CA LEU A 269 -17.08 43.23 12.19
C LEU A 269 -16.86 42.90 13.68
N VAL A 270 -17.68 42.03 14.26
CA VAL A 270 -17.57 41.61 15.66
C VAL A 270 -17.29 40.12 15.77
N PHE A 271 -16.15 39.78 16.36
CA PHE A 271 -15.80 38.42 16.75
C PHE A 271 -16.28 38.15 18.18
N LEU A 272 -17.35 37.36 18.31
CA LEU A 272 -17.91 36.87 19.58
C LEU A 272 -17.22 35.57 20.06
N SER A 273 -16.21 35.08 19.34
CA SER A 273 -15.45 33.89 19.68
C SER A 273 -13.98 34.09 19.32
N PRO A 274 -13.05 33.28 19.85
CA PRO A 274 -11.63 33.53 19.72
C PRO A 274 -11.15 33.61 18.27
N VAL A 275 -10.13 34.44 18.04
CA VAL A 275 -9.41 34.55 16.77
C VAL A 275 -7.96 34.15 17.00
N PHE A 276 -7.41 33.31 16.11
CA PHE A 276 -6.01 32.91 16.16
C PHE A 276 -5.21 33.63 15.06
N VAL A 277 -4.10 34.27 15.44
CA VAL A 277 -3.14 34.89 14.53
C VAL A 277 -1.79 34.24 14.78
N ASN A 278 -1.14 33.72 13.75
CA ASN A 278 0.06 32.92 13.96
C ASN A 278 1.26 33.78 14.41
N GLN A 279 1.42 34.96 13.82
CA GLN A 279 2.48 35.92 14.10
C GLN A 279 1.89 37.22 14.64
N ASP A 280 2.10 38.35 13.97
CA ASP A 280 1.92 39.68 14.54
C ASP A 280 0.54 40.29 14.24
N ILE A 281 0.11 41.24 15.06
CA ILE A 281 -1.07 42.08 14.79
C ILE A 281 -0.62 43.53 14.63
N TYR A 282 -0.89 44.12 13.47
CA TYR A 282 -0.56 45.52 13.16
C TYR A 282 -1.77 46.42 13.41
N LEU A 283 -1.63 47.35 14.36
CA LEU A 283 -2.69 48.29 14.75
C LEU A 283 -2.72 49.54 13.86
N PRO A 284 -3.89 50.16 13.63
CA PRO A 284 -3.99 51.37 12.82
C PRO A 284 -3.30 52.55 13.53
N PRO A 285 -2.67 53.49 12.79
CA PRO A 285 -1.97 54.62 13.40
C PRO A 285 -2.88 55.49 14.27
N ASP A 286 -2.57 55.63 15.56
CA ASP A 286 -3.27 56.54 16.47
C ASP A 286 -2.66 57.94 16.41
N THR A 287 -3.26 58.80 15.59
CA THR A 287 -2.83 60.19 15.34
C THR A 287 -3.31 61.20 16.40
N ARG A 288 -3.83 60.76 17.55
CA ARG A 288 -4.36 61.66 18.59
C ARG A 288 -3.26 62.52 19.23
N SER A 289 -3.19 63.78 18.80
CA SER A 289 -2.81 64.88 19.67
C SER A 289 -3.82 65.01 20.82
N THR A 290 -3.41 65.58 21.96
CA THR A 290 -4.19 65.73 23.20
C THR A 290 -5.39 66.68 23.10
N SER A 291 -5.76 67.14 21.90
CA SER A 291 -6.91 68.01 21.66
C SER A 291 -7.69 67.62 20.39
N SER A 292 -8.93 67.16 20.61
CA SER A 292 -10.09 67.28 19.71
C SER A 292 -9.89 67.13 18.18
N SER A 293 -10.03 65.89 17.66
CA SER A 293 -11.01 65.53 16.60
C SER A 293 -10.88 64.06 16.21
N ALA A 294 -12.00 63.38 15.91
CA ALA A 294 -12.03 61.95 15.57
C ALA A 294 -11.72 61.66 14.08
N SER A 295 -10.82 62.44 13.48
CA SER A 295 -10.36 62.31 12.09
C SER A 295 -9.02 61.57 12.07
N GLY A 296 -9.09 60.24 12.21
CA GLY A 296 -7.94 59.36 12.16
C GLY A 296 -8.35 57.95 11.75
N ASN A 297 -7.38 57.21 11.24
CA ASN A 297 -7.51 55.85 10.73
C ASN A 297 -8.31 54.94 11.70
N TYR A 298 -9.34 54.26 11.18
CA TYR A 298 -10.24 53.44 11.98
C TYR A 298 -10.53 52.08 11.31
N ALA A 299 -10.13 50.99 11.95
CA ALA A 299 -10.54 49.65 11.55
C ALA A 299 -11.86 49.28 12.26
N ALA A 300 -12.92 49.03 11.50
CA ALA A 300 -14.24 48.72 12.04
C ALA A 300 -14.35 47.25 12.50
N VAL A 301 -13.47 46.82 13.41
CA VAL A 301 -13.43 45.48 13.99
C VAL A 301 -13.41 45.52 15.52
N THR A 302 -14.19 44.64 16.16
CA THR A 302 -14.22 44.43 17.61
C THR A 302 -13.93 42.96 17.93
N PHE A 303 -12.96 42.70 18.82
CA PHE A 303 -12.70 41.37 19.36
C PHE A 303 -13.36 41.28 20.74
N ALA A 304 -14.59 40.76 20.76
CA ALA A 304 -15.36 40.60 22.00
C ALA A 304 -14.87 39.41 22.83
N ASP A 305 -14.30 38.40 22.17
CA ASP A 305 -13.55 37.33 22.83
C ASP A 305 -12.03 37.46 22.68
N ARG A 306 -11.29 36.59 23.40
CA ARG A 306 -9.83 36.61 23.44
C ARG A 306 -9.19 36.35 22.08
N VAL A 307 -8.13 37.10 21.77
CA VAL A 307 -7.28 36.84 20.60
C VAL A 307 -6.04 36.07 21.02
N TYR A 308 -5.69 35.06 20.23
CA TYR A 308 -4.55 34.16 20.48
C TYR A 308 -3.45 34.42 19.45
N LEU A 309 -2.23 34.67 19.92
CA LEU A 309 -1.03 34.78 19.10
C LEU A 309 -0.26 33.46 19.12
N GLY A 310 0.23 32.99 17.97
CA GLY A 310 1.09 31.81 17.90
C GLY A 310 2.44 32.05 18.57
N ASN A 311 3.23 32.98 18.03
CA ASN A 311 4.47 33.47 18.64
C ASN A 311 4.85 34.91 18.21
N GLY A 312 3.85 35.76 17.97
CA GLY A 312 4.07 37.15 17.57
C GLY A 312 3.72 38.17 18.66
N TRP A 313 3.75 39.43 18.24
CA TRP A 313 3.55 40.63 19.03
C TRP A 313 2.48 41.51 18.42
N VAL A 314 1.91 42.40 19.22
CA VAL A 314 1.13 43.51 18.67
C VAL A 314 2.06 44.67 18.36
N LYS A 315 1.92 45.22 17.16
CA LYS A 315 2.80 46.19 16.55
C LYS A 315 2.03 47.44 16.15
N ASN A 316 2.75 48.56 16.15
CA ASN A 316 2.36 49.78 15.46
C ASN A 316 2.47 49.58 13.93
N SER A 317 1.86 50.47 13.15
CA SER A 317 1.95 50.46 11.68
C SER A 317 3.37 50.67 11.12
N ASP A 318 4.30 51.21 11.93
CA ASP A 318 5.73 51.31 11.62
C ASP A 318 6.53 50.02 11.88
N GLY A 319 5.89 48.99 12.45
CA GLY A 319 6.50 47.71 12.81
C GLY A 319 7.13 47.65 14.21
N GLY A 320 7.19 48.76 14.95
CA GLY A 320 7.61 48.78 16.36
C GLY A 320 6.61 48.05 17.26
N GLN A 321 7.08 47.48 18.38
CA GLN A 321 6.18 46.87 19.37
C GLN A 321 5.22 47.91 19.95
N PHE A 322 3.93 47.56 20.04
CA PHE A 322 2.93 48.41 20.66
C PHE A 322 3.13 48.45 22.18
N VAL A 323 3.12 49.65 22.76
CA VAL A 323 3.19 49.88 24.21
C VAL A 323 1.98 50.72 24.61
N PRO A 324 1.18 50.31 25.61
CA PRO A 324 0.07 51.12 26.13
C PRO A 324 0.53 52.50 26.63
N ARG A 325 -0.35 53.50 26.55
CA ARG A 325 -0.05 54.87 26.99
C ARG A 325 0.15 54.99 28.51
N SER A 326 -0.40 54.07 29.29
CA SER A 326 -0.30 54.02 30.76
C SER A 326 -0.08 52.58 31.25
N SER A 327 0.49 52.48 32.45
CA SER A 327 0.73 51.20 33.13
C SER A 327 -0.23 51.04 34.31
N GLY A 328 -1.24 50.17 34.17
CA GLY A 328 -1.99 49.62 35.30
C GLY A 328 -3.46 50.05 35.42
N GLY A 329 -4.02 50.80 34.47
CA GLY A 329 -5.47 51.03 34.39
C GLY A 329 -6.26 49.76 34.05
N LEU A 330 -7.54 49.71 34.45
CA LEU A 330 -8.46 48.65 34.02
C LEU A 330 -8.66 48.64 32.50
N SER A 331 -8.56 49.80 31.86
CA SER A 331 -8.66 50.01 30.42
C SER A 331 -7.35 49.67 29.69
N ASP A 332 -6.19 49.96 30.29
CA ASP A 332 -4.87 49.48 29.83
C ASP A 332 -4.79 47.95 29.81
N ARG A 333 -5.57 47.23 30.63
CA ARG A 333 -5.58 45.76 30.67
C ARG A 333 -6.28 45.10 29.46
N TYR A 334 -7.17 45.84 28.79
CA TYR A 334 -7.94 45.36 27.63
C TYR A 334 -7.66 46.16 26.35
N TRP A 335 -6.73 47.11 26.42
CA TRP A 335 -6.41 48.11 25.39
C TRP A 335 -7.66 48.81 24.85
N SER A 336 -8.67 48.99 25.70
CA SER A 336 -9.95 49.62 25.34
C SER A 336 -9.84 51.14 25.13
N ASP A 337 -8.71 51.74 25.52
CA ASP A 337 -8.39 53.15 25.29
C ASP A 337 -7.96 53.43 23.83
N LEU A 338 -7.69 52.39 23.05
CA LEU A 338 -7.39 52.51 21.62
C LEU A 338 -8.67 52.79 20.84
N SER A 339 -8.77 54.01 20.33
CA SER A 339 -9.94 54.45 19.55
C SER A 339 -9.91 54.10 18.07
N THR A 340 -8.78 53.56 17.59
CA THR A 340 -8.54 53.24 16.18
C THR A 340 -9.22 51.94 15.75
N PHE A 341 -9.79 51.17 16.68
CA PHE A 341 -10.66 50.02 16.39
C PHE A 341 -11.62 49.77 17.58
N GLY A 342 -12.30 48.62 17.63
CA GLY A 342 -13.24 48.25 18.69
C GLY A 342 -12.62 47.67 19.97
N GLY A 343 -11.31 47.44 20.01
CA GLY A 343 -10.58 46.92 21.18
C GLY A 343 -10.54 45.39 21.29
N PHE A 344 -9.71 44.91 22.24
CA PHE A 344 -9.57 43.50 22.63
C PHE A 344 -10.27 43.26 23.98
N LEU A 345 -11.60 43.14 23.97
CA LEU A 345 -12.43 43.24 25.19
C LEU A 345 -12.15 42.15 26.24
N ARG A 346 -11.52 41.04 25.84
CA ARG A 346 -11.03 39.96 26.74
C ARG A 346 -9.51 39.76 26.71
N GLY A 347 -8.78 40.72 26.14
CA GLY A 347 -7.32 40.73 26.04
C GLY A 347 -6.76 39.76 24.99
N ILE A 348 -5.43 39.63 25.02
CA ILE A 348 -4.64 38.79 24.11
C ILE A 348 -3.85 37.77 24.93
N GLU A 349 -3.68 36.56 24.40
CA GLU A 349 -2.85 35.50 24.96
C GLU A 349 -1.87 34.98 23.90
N ASN A 350 -0.67 34.58 24.30
CA ASN A 350 0.35 34.02 23.40
C ASN A 350 0.53 32.53 23.73
N ASP A 351 0.36 31.68 22.71
CA ASP A 351 0.44 30.21 22.80
C ASP A 351 1.89 29.68 22.96
N GLY A 352 2.90 30.54 22.80
CA GLY A 352 4.31 30.18 22.96
C GLY A 352 4.92 29.36 21.81
N GLY A 353 4.24 29.29 20.66
CA GLY A 353 4.70 28.52 19.50
C GLY A 353 3.87 28.76 18.22
N LEU A 354 4.58 28.92 17.11
CA LEU A 354 3.98 29.00 15.77
C LEU A 354 3.26 27.71 15.41
N ASP A 355 2.11 27.83 14.76
CA ASP A 355 1.45 26.71 14.07
C ASP A 355 2.09 26.56 12.69
N LYS A 356 3.06 25.65 12.58
CA LYS A 356 3.77 25.36 11.33
C LYS A 356 2.81 24.87 10.24
N GLY A 357 1.81 24.07 10.62
CA GLY A 357 0.84 23.56 9.65
C GLY A 357 0.00 24.69 9.07
N LEU A 358 -0.41 25.65 9.90
CA LEU A 358 -1.08 26.85 9.41
C LEU A 358 -0.20 27.66 8.44
N GLN A 359 1.12 27.72 8.63
CA GLN A 359 2.05 28.35 7.67
C GLN A 359 2.11 27.60 6.33
N VAL A 360 2.15 26.26 6.37
CA VAL A 360 2.13 25.42 5.16
C VAL A 360 0.77 25.49 4.45
N PHE A 361 -0.34 25.53 5.21
CA PHE A 361 -1.68 25.79 4.70
C PHE A 361 -1.73 27.15 3.97
N GLY A 362 -1.26 28.22 4.62
CA GLY A 362 -1.21 29.57 4.04
C GLY A 362 -0.18 29.74 2.91
N LYS A 363 0.55 28.69 2.51
CA LYS A 363 1.64 28.71 1.52
C LYS A 363 2.80 29.66 1.88
N VAL A 364 2.95 29.98 3.16
CA VAL A 364 4.06 30.76 3.74
C VAL A 364 5.34 29.92 3.73
N VAL A 365 5.20 28.62 3.98
CA VAL A 365 6.25 27.60 3.90
C VAL A 365 5.81 26.54 2.90
N ALA A 366 6.74 26.01 2.11
CA ALA A 366 6.46 24.94 1.16
C ALA A 366 6.10 23.63 1.90
N GLY A 367 5.00 23.00 1.50
CA GLY A 367 4.65 21.66 1.97
C GLY A 367 5.37 20.56 1.19
N SER A 368 5.44 19.37 1.78
CA SER A 368 5.80 18.14 1.09
C SER A 368 4.56 17.55 0.43
N THR A 369 4.50 17.57 -0.90
CA THR A 369 3.51 16.78 -1.65
C THR A 369 3.89 15.30 -1.56
N PRO A 370 3.03 14.40 -1.03
CA PRO A 370 3.18 12.96 -1.26
C PRO A 370 3.18 12.67 -2.76
N ASP A 371 3.78 11.56 -3.20
CA ASP A 371 3.68 11.12 -4.59
C ASP A 371 2.24 10.69 -4.92
N ALA A 372 1.47 11.65 -5.38
CA ALA A 372 0.09 11.48 -5.81
C ALA A 372 -0.03 10.49 -6.99
N GLY A 373 1.00 10.37 -7.83
CA GLY A 373 1.03 9.45 -8.96
C GLY A 373 1.07 7.99 -8.49
N LEU A 374 2.00 7.66 -7.59
CA LEU A 374 2.05 6.33 -6.99
C LEU A 374 0.79 6.02 -6.17
N MET A 375 0.33 6.97 -5.36
CA MET A 375 -0.84 6.76 -4.49
C MET A 375 -2.14 6.53 -5.28
N SER A 376 -2.37 7.30 -6.36
CA SER A 376 -3.50 7.09 -7.26
C SER A 376 -3.46 5.69 -7.87
N LYS A 377 -2.30 5.26 -8.39
CA LYS A 377 -2.12 3.90 -8.94
C LYS A 377 -2.39 2.82 -7.89
N CYS A 378 -1.92 2.98 -6.65
CA CYS A 378 -2.16 2.01 -5.58
C CYS A 378 -3.65 1.91 -5.16
N ILE A 379 -4.38 3.03 -5.16
CA ILE A 379 -5.82 3.05 -4.88
C ILE A 379 -6.60 2.37 -6.01
N GLU A 380 -6.34 2.75 -7.26
CA GLU A 380 -6.97 2.15 -8.45
C GLU A 380 -6.69 0.64 -8.51
N ARG A 381 -5.44 0.23 -8.29
CA ARG A 381 -5.02 -1.18 -8.19
C ARG A 381 -5.83 -1.95 -7.15
N SER A 382 -6.06 -1.36 -5.98
CA SER A 382 -6.82 -1.98 -4.88
C SER A 382 -8.33 -2.04 -5.18
N GLN A 383 -8.89 -1.03 -5.85
CA GLN A 383 -10.27 -1.04 -6.33
C GLN A 383 -10.49 -2.10 -7.42
N ASN A 384 -9.54 -2.22 -8.35
CA ASN A 384 -9.58 -3.22 -9.42
C ASN A 384 -9.50 -4.66 -8.87
N LEU A 385 -8.62 -4.92 -7.91
CA LEU A 385 -8.51 -6.25 -7.27
C LEU A 385 -9.70 -6.63 -6.38
N SER A 386 -10.48 -5.65 -5.88
CA SER A 386 -11.72 -5.89 -5.12
C SER A 386 -12.99 -5.90 -5.99
N SER A 387 -12.92 -5.36 -7.20
CA SER A 387 -14.05 -5.30 -8.13
C SER A 387 -14.23 -6.61 -8.91
N ALA A 388 -15.26 -7.37 -8.54
CA ALA A 388 -15.65 -8.58 -9.28
C ALA A 388 -15.92 -8.34 -10.78
N SER A 389 -16.34 -7.14 -11.19
CA SER A 389 -16.54 -6.79 -12.61
C SER A 389 -15.24 -6.52 -13.36
N TYR A 390 -14.17 -6.11 -12.66
CA TYR A 390 -12.83 -5.96 -13.21
C TYR A 390 -12.13 -7.32 -13.29
N LEU A 391 -12.16 -8.11 -12.21
CA LEU A 391 -11.57 -9.45 -12.16
C LEU A 391 -12.07 -10.36 -13.31
N TYR A 392 -13.36 -10.29 -13.63
CA TYR A 392 -13.99 -11.04 -14.73
C TYR A 392 -13.47 -10.69 -16.14
N LYS A 393 -12.73 -9.58 -16.31
CA LYS A 393 -12.11 -9.21 -17.59
C LYS A 393 -10.74 -9.87 -17.80
N SER A 394 -10.13 -10.39 -16.74
CA SER A 394 -8.82 -11.03 -16.81
C SER A 394 -8.92 -12.39 -17.50
N GLN A 395 -7.89 -12.70 -18.29
CA GLN A 395 -7.73 -13.98 -18.98
C GLN A 395 -6.40 -14.64 -18.58
N LEU A 396 -6.38 -15.98 -18.64
CA LEU A 396 -5.15 -16.74 -18.58
C LEU A 396 -4.35 -16.53 -19.87
N ALA A 397 -3.09 -16.12 -19.72
CA ALA A 397 -2.15 -15.85 -20.80
C ALA A 397 -0.82 -16.62 -20.59
N THR A 398 -0.07 -16.78 -21.68
CA THR A 398 1.24 -17.47 -21.70
C THR A 398 2.27 -16.69 -22.49
N ASN A 399 3.49 -16.63 -21.96
CA ASN A 399 4.68 -16.24 -22.70
C ASN A 399 5.59 -17.45 -22.93
N LEU A 400 5.95 -17.76 -24.17
CA LEU A 400 6.94 -18.79 -24.48
C LEU A 400 8.35 -18.28 -24.14
N ARG A 401 8.96 -18.81 -23.06
CA ARG A 401 10.29 -18.41 -22.57
C ARG A 401 11.42 -19.18 -23.24
N SER A 402 11.13 -20.42 -23.68
CA SER A 402 12.09 -21.27 -24.41
C SER A 402 11.35 -22.14 -25.42
N ASN A 403 11.72 -22.05 -26.69
CA ASN A 403 11.17 -22.85 -27.79
C ASN A 403 12.05 -24.09 -28.09
N ASN A 404 12.37 -24.86 -27.05
CA ASN A 404 13.07 -26.13 -27.21
C ASN A 404 12.08 -27.21 -27.63
N LYS A 405 12.31 -27.86 -28.78
CA LYS A 405 11.56 -29.05 -29.20
C LYS A 405 11.53 -30.09 -28.08
N ASN A 406 10.34 -30.60 -27.76
CA ASN A 406 10.10 -31.53 -26.66
C ASN A 406 10.48 -31.04 -25.24
N ASN A 407 11.01 -29.82 -25.04
CA ASN A 407 11.21 -29.25 -23.70
C ASN A 407 10.87 -27.74 -23.59
N PRO A 408 9.69 -27.27 -24.05
CA PRO A 408 9.34 -25.86 -23.96
C PRO A 408 9.12 -25.40 -22.51
N THR A 409 9.36 -24.11 -22.28
CA THR A 409 9.08 -23.43 -21.01
C THR A 409 8.12 -22.27 -21.26
N TYR A 410 6.98 -22.28 -20.59
CA TYR A 410 5.97 -21.22 -20.65
C TYR A 410 5.92 -20.46 -19.33
N ARG A 411 5.76 -19.15 -19.36
CA ARG A 411 5.35 -18.34 -18.21
C ARG A 411 3.84 -18.18 -18.24
N LEU A 412 3.14 -18.64 -17.21
CA LEU A 412 1.70 -18.47 -17.02
C LEU A 412 1.44 -17.22 -16.17
N PHE A 413 0.53 -16.36 -16.64
CA PHE A 413 0.14 -15.11 -15.97
C PHE A 413 -1.33 -14.77 -16.24
N LEU A 414 -1.86 -13.77 -15.52
CA LEU A 414 -3.21 -13.23 -15.70
C LEU A 414 -3.12 -11.76 -16.15
N ASP A 415 -3.66 -11.45 -17.33
CA ASP A 415 -3.33 -10.24 -18.11
C ASP A 415 -3.84 -8.89 -17.56
N LYS A 416 -4.70 -8.88 -16.53
CA LYS A 416 -5.12 -7.65 -15.83
C LYS A 416 -4.49 -7.53 -14.44
N GLY A 417 -3.40 -8.27 -14.21
CA GLY A 417 -2.67 -8.32 -12.95
C GLY A 417 -3.47 -8.96 -11.81
N ASN A 418 -4.45 -9.82 -12.12
CA ASN A 418 -5.01 -10.75 -11.12
C ASN A 418 -3.89 -11.71 -10.67
N LYS A 419 -4.04 -12.33 -9.50
CA LYS A 419 -3.09 -13.36 -9.01
C LYS A 419 -3.76 -14.72 -8.94
N PHE A 420 -2.97 -15.78 -9.06
CA PHE A 420 -3.45 -17.14 -8.86
C PHE A 420 -3.86 -17.32 -7.38
N SER A 421 -5.07 -17.81 -7.16
CA SER A 421 -5.71 -17.93 -5.86
C SER A 421 -5.71 -19.38 -5.36
N TYR A 422 -5.22 -19.59 -4.15
CA TYR A 422 -5.18 -20.89 -3.50
C TYR A 422 -6.59 -21.45 -3.22
N GLN A 423 -6.87 -22.66 -3.72
CA GLN A 423 -8.19 -23.29 -3.61
C GLN A 423 -8.31 -24.31 -2.46
N GLY A 424 -7.26 -24.50 -1.65
CA GLY A 424 -7.21 -25.51 -0.58
C GLY A 424 -6.64 -26.85 -1.04
N ASP A 425 -7.21 -27.94 -0.54
CA ASP A 425 -6.71 -29.32 -0.67
C ASP A 425 -6.43 -29.74 -2.13
N VAL A 426 -5.43 -30.60 -2.30
CA VAL A 426 -4.90 -30.97 -3.63
C VAL A 426 -5.21 -32.44 -3.93
N PRO A 427 -6.41 -32.80 -4.43
CA PRO A 427 -6.79 -34.20 -4.63
C PRO A 427 -5.86 -34.94 -5.61
N GLN A 428 -5.90 -36.27 -5.60
CA GLN A 428 -5.07 -37.07 -6.50
C GLN A 428 -5.48 -36.85 -7.97
N PRO A 429 -4.54 -36.97 -8.94
CA PRO A 429 -4.87 -36.97 -10.35
C PRO A 429 -5.90 -38.04 -10.69
N THR A 430 -6.89 -37.68 -11.50
CA THR A 430 -7.91 -38.60 -12.03
C THR A 430 -7.63 -38.90 -13.49
N THR A 431 -7.94 -40.13 -13.92
CA THR A 431 -7.72 -40.59 -15.29
C THR A 431 -9.02 -41.10 -15.92
N THR A 432 -9.11 -41.05 -17.25
CA THR A 432 -10.24 -41.55 -18.04
C THR A 432 -9.71 -42.22 -19.29
N ASN A 433 -10.17 -43.45 -19.57
CA ASN A 433 -9.73 -44.30 -20.69
C ASN A 433 -8.19 -44.55 -20.76
N PHE A 434 -7.47 -44.35 -19.65
CA PHE A 434 -6.00 -44.28 -19.66
C PHE A 434 -5.27 -45.64 -19.68
N GLY A 435 -6.02 -46.74 -19.66
CA GLY A 435 -5.51 -48.11 -19.78
C GLY A 435 -4.47 -48.46 -18.72
N SER A 436 -3.41 -49.16 -19.13
CA SER A 436 -2.27 -49.50 -18.27
C SER A 436 -1.28 -48.35 -18.04
N GLY A 437 -1.58 -47.13 -18.49
CA GLY A 437 -0.72 -45.96 -18.32
C GLY A 437 -0.59 -45.53 -16.86
N THR A 438 0.51 -44.84 -16.52
CA THR A 438 0.76 -44.36 -15.15
C THR A 438 0.74 -42.84 -15.08
N VAL A 439 0.19 -42.32 -13.98
CA VAL A 439 0.19 -40.89 -13.64
C VAL A 439 0.66 -40.74 -12.20
N SER A 440 1.58 -39.81 -11.96
CA SER A 440 2.02 -39.48 -10.60
C SER A 440 2.30 -37.98 -10.48
N ARG A 441 1.89 -37.38 -9.36
CA ARG A 441 2.24 -36.00 -9.00
C ARG A 441 3.20 -36.04 -7.80
N LYS A 442 4.34 -35.36 -7.91
CA LYS A 442 5.29 -35.13 -6.82
C LYS A 442 5.38 -33.63 -6.53
N GLY A 443 5.39 -33.25 -5.25
CA GLY A 443 5.44 -31.86 -4.81
C GLY A 443 5.12 -31.74 -3.32
N SER A 444 5.36 -30.57 -2.72
CA SER A 444 5.02 -30.34 -1.32
C SER A 444 3.50 -30.44 -1.09
N THR A 445 3.11 -31.12 -0.03
CA THR A 445 1.74 -31.21 0.49
C THR A 445 1.29 -29.94 1.21
N ASP A 446 2.21 -29.03 1.55
CA ASP A 446 1.92 -27.80 2.29
C ASP A 446 1.39 -26.67 1.38
N GLY A 447 1.44 -26.88 0.06
CA GLY A 447 0.93 -25.94 -0.93
C GLY A 447 -0.51 -26.25 -1.33
N ALA A 448 -1.39 -25.25 -1.29
CA ALA A 448 -2.72 -25.35 -1.89
C ALA A 448 -2.66 -25.32 -3.44
N MET A 449 -3.66 -25.89 -4.10
CA MET A 449 -3.72 -25.87 -5.57
C MET A 449 -4.04 -24.47 -6.09
N VAL A 450 -3.41 -24.11 -7.22
CA VAL A 450 -3.56 -22.80 -7.90
C VAL A 450 -4.16 -22.91 -9.30
N MET A 451 -4.13 -24.12 -9.88
CA MET A 451 -4.74 -24.43 -11.17
C MET A 451 -5.04 -25.92 -11.29
N THR A 452 -5.74 -26.29 -12.36
CA THR A 452 -5.96 -27.69 -12.76
C THR A 452 -5.52 -27.89 -14.19
N LEU A 453 -4.73 -28.94 -14.44
CA LEU A 453 -4.30 -29.34 -15.78
C LEU A 453 -5.15 -30.50 -16.27
N THR A 454 -5.57 -30.43 -17.54
CA THR A 454 -6.28 -31.50 -18.23
C THR A 454 -5.47 -31.91 -19.46
N PHE A 455 -4.70 -32.97 -19.33
CA PHE A 455 -3.90 -33.55 -20.40
C PHE A 455 -4.78 -34.48 -21.25
N ILE A 456 -4.86 -34.23 -22.56
CA ILE A 456 -5.79 -34.89 -23.48
C ILE A 456 -5.00 -35.54 -24.62
N LEU A 457 -5.14 -36.86 -24.75
CA LEU A 457 -4.66 -37.67 -25.87
C LEU A 457 -5.85 -38.40 -26.51
N GLY A 458 -6.58 -37.74 -27.41
CA GLY A 458 -7.76 -38.33 -28.05
C GLY A 458 -8.87 -38.55 -27.03
N ASP A 459 -9.22 -39.80 -26.77
CA ASP A 459 -10.19 -40.23 -25.76
C ASP A 459 -9.57 -40.45 -24.36
N ARG A 460 -8.24 -40.47 -24.25
CA ARG A 460 -7.50 -40.62 -22.99
C ARG A 460 -7.30 -39.28 -22.32
N ILE A 461 -7.80 -39.11 -21.09
CA ILE A 461 -7.75 -37.84 -20.37
C ILE A 461 -7.14 -38.04 -18.99
N VAL A 462 -6.28 -37.11 -18.58
CA VAL A 462 -5.74 -37.00 -17.20
C VAL A 462 -6.07 -35.61 -16.68
N THR A 463 -6.82 -35.53 -15.58
CA THR A 463 -7.08 -34.26 -14.88
C THR A 463 -6.33 -34.25 -13.57
N ALA A 464 -5.42 -33.29 -13.39
CA ALA A 464 -4.53 -33.18 -12.26
C ALA A 464 -4.59 -31.76 -11.66
N PRO A 465 -5.03 -31.59 -10.41
CA PRO A 465 -4.88 -30.32 -9.72
C PRO A 465 -3.40 -30.11 -9.37
N MET A 466 -2.92 -28.88 -9.54
CA MET A 466 -1.51 -28.52 -9.42
C MET A 466 -1.31 -27.42 -8.38
N THR A 467 -0.28 -27.58 -7.56
CA THR A 467 0.31 -26.51 -6.75
C THR A 467 1.37 -25.78 -7.57
N ALA A 468 1.71 -24.55 -7.17
CA ALA A 468 2.69 -23.73 -7.88
C ALA A 468 4.10 -24.34 -7.99
N THR A 469 4.41 -25.38 -7.18
CA THR A 469 5.70 -26.09 -7.12
C THR A 469 5.61 -27.58 -7.50
N SER A 470 4.45 -28.03 -8.00
CA SER A 470 4.23 -29.46 -8.28
C SER A 470 4.80 -29.92 -9.63
N THR A 471 5.18 -31.19 -9.69
CA THR A 471 5.64 -31.89 -10.89
C THR A 471 4.71 -33.07 -11.18
N LEU A 472 4.09 -33.08 -12.36
CA LEU A 472 3.21 -34.12 -12.87
C LEU A 472 3.96 -34.97 -13.89
N THR A 473 4.03 -36.28 -13.67
CA THR A 473 4.58 -37.25 -14.63
C THR A 473 3.47 -38.12 -15.17
N ILE A 474 3.37 -38.20 -16.50
CA ILE A 474 2.37 -38.95 -17.25
C ILE A 474 3.10 -39.90 -18.20
N VAL A 475 2.78 -41.18 -18.13
CA VAL A 475 3.25 -42.23 -19.07
C VAL A 475 2.02 -42.89 -19.66
N PRO A 476 1.56 -42.48 -20.87
CA PRO A 476 0.43 -43.09 -21.53
C PRO A 476 0.68 -44.56 -21.87
N GLU A 477 -0.41 -45.33 -21.96
CA GLU A 477 -0.39 -46.64 -22.60
C GLU A 477 -0.04 -46.50 -24.10
N VAL A 478 0.92 -47.30 -24.57
CA VAL A 478 1.26 -47.40 -25.99
C VAL A 478 0.23 -48.28 -26.68
N GLY A 479 -0.46 -47.75 -27.69
CA GLY A 479 -1.36 -48.57 -28.51
C GLY A 479 -2.53 -49.11 -27.69
N SER A 480 -2.71 -50.44 -27.71
CA SER A 480 -3.60 -51.23 -26.86
C SER A 480 -3.00 -52.62 -26.63
N PRO A 481 -3.43 -53.38 -25.60
CA PRO A 481 -3.06 -54.80 -25.45
C PRO A 481 -3.38 -55.63 -26.70
N GLU A 482 -4.50 -55.35 -27.36
CA GLU A 482 -4.94 -56.00 -28.59
C GLU A 482 -4.01 -55.67 -29.76
N TYR A 483 -3.62 -54.39 -29.91
CA TYR A 483 -2.65 -53.96 -30.93
C TYR A 483 -1.26 -54.58 -30.69
N LYS A 484 -0.83 -54.73 -29.43
CA LYS A 484 0.40 -55.45 -29.08
C LYS A 484 0.33 -56.92 -29.52
N ALA A 485 -0.80 -57.59 -29.27
CA ALA A 485 -1.02 -58.98 -29.69
C ALA A 485 -1.04 -59.12 -31.23
N GLN A 486 -1.61 -58.15 -31.95
CA GLN A 486 -1.55 -58.11 -33.42
C GLN A 486 -0.11 -58.00 -33.94
N LEU A 487 0.72 -57.12 -33.36
CA LEU A 487 2.13 -56.99 -33.74
C LEU A 487 2.95 -58.24 -33.41
N GLN A 488 2.68 -58.90 -32.27
CA GLN A 488 3.29 -60.19 -31.93
C GLN A 488 2.91 -61.28 -32.94
N SER A 489 1.65 -61.34 -33.36
CA SER A 489 1.18 -62.26 -34.41
C SER A 489 1.83 -61.98 -35.78
N ALA A 490 1.99 -60.69 -36.14
CA ALA A 490 2.70 -60.28 -37.35
C ALA A 490 4.18 -60.69 -37.31
N LEU A 491 4.85 -60.53 -36.16
CA LEU A 491 6.24 -60.97 -35.97
C LEU A 491 6.39 -62.49 -36.12
N SER A 492 5.54 -63.29 -35.48
CA SER A 492 5.55 -64.75 -35.63
C SER A 492 5.29 -65.19 -37.08
N SER A 493 4.40 -64.49 -37.78
CA SER A 493 4.11 -64.72 -39.20
C SER A 493 5.31 -64.40 -40.10
N ALA A 494 5.98 -63.27 -39.87
CA ALA A 494 7.20 -62.88 -40.58
C ALA A 494 8.36 -63.86 -40.33
N GLN A 495 8.53 -64.32 -39.08
CA GLN A 495 9.53 -65.34 -38.72
C GLN A 495 9.26 -66.68 -39.41
N SER A 496 7.99 -67.09 -39.51
CA SER A 496 7.58 -68.31 -40.23
C SER A 496 7.87 -68.19 -41.73
N ALA A 497 7.58 -67.03 -42.33
CA ALA A 497 7.90 -66.76 -43.73
C ALA A 497 9.42 -66.76 -44.01
N LEU A 498 10.23 -66.18 -43.11
CA LEU A 498 11.68 -66.22 -43.20
C LEU A 498 12.22 -67.65 -43.07
N LYS A 499 11.66 -68.47 -42.18
CA LYS A 499 12.04 -69.89 -42.06
C LYS A 499 11.74 -70.64 -43.37
N LEU A 500 10.52 -70.53 -43.89
CA LEU A 500 10.12 -71.18 -45.15
C LEU A 500 11.00 -70.72 -46.34
N ALA A 501 11.38 -69.44 -46.37
CA ALA A 501 12.27 -68.90 -47.38
C ALA A 501 13.70 -69.48 -47.31
N LYS A 502 14.20 -69.78 -46.10
CA LYS A 502 15.48 -70.47 -45.88
C LYS A 502 15.40 -71.96 -46.23
N ASP A 503 14.39 -72.67 -45.72
CA ASP A 503 14.17 -74.09 -46.02
C ASP A 503 14.12 -74.35 -47.55
N LYS A 504 13.51 -73.42 -48.31
CA LYS A 504 13.47 -73.47 -49.78
C LYS A 504 14.82 -73.16 -50.43
N ALA A 505 15.64 -72.26 -49.88
CA ALA A 505 16.98 -72.00 -50.38
C ALA A 505 17.90 -73.23 -50.16
N ASP A 506 17.84 -73.86 -48.98
CA ASP A 506 18.58 -75.09 -48.68
C ASP A 506 18.19 -76.23 -49.66
N THR A 507 16.91 -76.30 -50.03
CA THR A 507 16.39 -77.25 -51.04
C THR A 507 16.94 -76.94 -52.45
N LEU A 508 17.01 -75.66 -52.84
CA LEU A 508 17.56 -75.24 -54.13
C LEU A 508 19.08 -75.48 -54.20
N ASP A 509 19.83 -75.22 -53.13
CA ASP A 509 21.27 -75.47 -53.06
C ASP A 509 21.59 -76.99 -53.09
N SER A 510 20.79 -77.79 -52.38
CA SER A 510 20.84 -79.26 -52.45
C SER A 510 20.58 -79.76 -53.88
N SER A 511 19.63 -79.13 -54.60
CA SER A 511 19.30 -79.45 -55.99
C SER A 511 20.43 -79.05 -56.95
N LEU A 512 21.02 -77.86 -56.76
CA LEU A 512 22.16 -77.37 -57.54
C LEU A 512 23.40 -78.26 -57.34
N THR A 513 23.69 -78.65 -56.10
CA THR A 513 24.77 -79.60 -55.76
C THR A 513 24.54 -80.96 -56.41
N SER A 514 23.31 -81.48 -56.35
CA SER A 514 22.94 -82.74 -57.00
C SER A 514 23.09 -82.68 -58.52
N ALA A 515 22.65 -81.59 -59.15
CA ALA A 515 22.81 -81.37 -60.59
C ALA A 515 24.28 -81.26 -61.01
N LYS A 516 25.12 -80.55 -60.24
CA LYS A 516 26.58 -80.46 -60.46
C LYS A 516 27.27 -81.82 -60.37
N ASN A 517 26.91 -82.63 -59.39
CA ASN A 517 27.42 -84.00 -59.24
C ASN A 517 26.98 -84.90 -60.40
N ALA A 518 25.72 -84.80 -60.84
CA ALA A 518 25.22 -85.52 -62.01
C ALA A 518 25.94 -85.08 -63.30
N LEU A 519 26.19 -83.79 -63.48
CA LEU A 519 26.95 -83.26 -64.63
C LEU A 519 28.40 -83.78 -64.63
N ALA A 520 29.07 -83.79 -63.48
CA ALA A 520 30.43 -84.32 -63.35
C ALA A 520 30.48 -85.82 -63.69
N LYS A 521 29.48 -86.60 -63.25
CA LYS A 521 29.33 -88.01 -63.63
C LYS A 521 29.09 -88.17 -65.13
N ALA A 522 28.12 -87.46 -65.71
CA ALA A 522 27.80 -87.57 -67.13
C ALA A 522 28.98 -87.17 -68.03
N LYS A 523 29.78 -86.15 -67.66
CA LYS A 523 31.02 -85.80 -68.36
C LYS A 523 32.08 -86.91 -68.27
N LYS A 524 32.23 -87.56 -67.11
CA LYS A 524 33.15 -88.69 -66.93
C LYS A 524 32.71 -89.91 -67.75
N ASP A 525 31.41 -90.20 -67.76
CA ASP A 525 30.83 -91.30 -68.54
C ASP A 525 31.01 -91.02 -70.05
N LEU A 526 30.75 -89.78 -70.52
CA LEU A 526 31.00 -89.37 -71.90
C LEU A 526 32.47 -89.54 -72.30
N ALA A 527 33.40 -89.05 -71.47
CA ALA A 527 34.84 -89.22 -71.73
C ALA A 527 35.28 -90.69 -71.76
N THR A 528 34.59 -91.56 -71.01
CA THR A 528 34.82 -93.01 -71.02
C THR A 528 34.27 -93.67 -72.29
N GLU A 529 33.15 -93.17 -72.82
CA GLU A 529 32.54 -93.65 -74.07
C GLU A 529 33.29 -93.16 -75.32
N GLU A 530 33.70 -91.89 -75.35
CA GLU A 530 34.50 -91.31 -76.44
C GLU A 530 35.93 -91.88 -76.52
N ALA A 531 36.46 -92.43 -75.42
CA ALA A 531 37.75 -93.13 -75.41
C ALA A 531 37.73 -94.50 -76.13
N LYS A 532 36.57 -94.97 -76.60
CA LYS A 532 36.45 -96.18 -77.43
C LYS A 532 36.78 -95.87 -78.90
N PRO A 533 37.19 -96.86 -79.72
CA PRO A 533 37.50 -96.66 -81.14
C PRO A 533 36.25 -96.49 -82.03
N VAL A 534 36.40 -95.73 -83.12
CA VAL A 534 35.32 -95.45 -84.10
C VAL A 534 35.18 -96.59 -85.12
N LYS A 535 33.95 -96.95 -85.47
CA LYS A 535 33.63 -97.96 -86.48
C LYS A 535 33.67 -97.37 -87.92
N PRO A 536 34.33 -97.99 -88.91
CA PRO A 536 34.33 -97.49 -90.30
C PRO A 536 32.94 -97.58 -90.95
N ALA A 537 32.56 -96.52 -91.69
CA ALA A 537 31.25 -96.42 -92.35
C ALA A 537 31.36 -96.67 -93.88
N PRO A 538 30.39 -97.41 -94.49
CA PRO A 538 30.30 -97.56 -95.94
C PRO A 538 29.45 -96.45 -96.60
N THR A 539 29.91 -95.99 -97.76
CA THR A 539 29.26 -95.11 -98.76
C THR A 539 28.81 -95.93 -100.00
N PRO A 540 28.05 -95.40 -101.00
CA PRO A 540 27.15 -94.22 -101.07
C PRO A 540 25.82 -94.44 -101.87
N THR A 541 25.01 -93.37 -102.05
CA THR A 541 24.10 -93.05 -103.22
C THR A 541 22.82 -93.88 -103.52
N PRO A 542 21.82 -93.38 -104.31
CA PRO A 542 21.58 -92.04 -104.91
C PRO A 542 20.16 -91.41 -104.67
N SER A 543 19.89 -90.29 -105.38
CA SER A 543 18.74 -89.33 -105.31
C SER A 543 17.46 -89.74 -106.11
N PRO A 544 16.32 -89.04 -105.96
CA PRO A 544 15.96 -88.04 -107.01
C PRO A 544 15.31 -86.70 -106.54
N THR A 545 15.55 -85.66 -107.34
CA THR A 545 14.95 -84.29 -107.37
C THR A 545 13.78 -84.22 -108.40
N PRO A 546 12.99 -83.10 -108.61
CA PRO A 546 13.33 -81.67 -108.42
C PRO A 546 12.24 -80.67 -107.92
N THR A 547 12.69 -79.41 -107.81
CA THR A 547 12.08 -78.06 -107.95
C THR A 547 10.81 -77.90 -108.81
N PRO A 548 9.96 -76.85 -108.62
CA PRO A 548 10.27 -75.38 -108.72
C PRO A 548 9.69 -74.50 -107.56
N ASP A 549 9.69 -73.15 -107.52
CA ASP A 549 10.60 -72.04 -107.95
C ASP A 549 9.98 -70.65 -107.51
N LEU A 550 10.70 -69.52 -107.73
CA LEU A 550 10.31 -68.08 -107.63
C LEU A 550 10.25 -67.44 -106.20
N ASN A 551 10.86 -66.31 -105.81
CA ASN A 551 11.63 -65.17 -106.38
C ASN A 551 10.92 -63.83 -106.05
N ILE A 552 11.60 -62.91 -105.33
CA ILE A 552 11.75 -61.46 -105.63
C ILE A 552 12.36 -60.68 -104.42
N THR A 553 13.38 -59.87 -104.70
CA THR A 553 13.95 -58.79 -103.87
C THR A 553 13.33 -57.44 -104.29
N PRO A 554 13.19 -56.40 -103.42
CA PRO A 554 14.29 -55.41 -103.32
C PRO A 554 14.39 -54.58 -102.00
N THR A 555 15.45 -53.77 -101.95
CA THR A 555 15.73 -52.59 -101.08
C THR A 555 14.71 -51.43 -101.29
N PRO A 556 14.55 -50.41 -100.38
CA PRO A 556 15.61 -49.43 -100.04
C PRO A 556 15.61 -48.74 -98.64
N SER A 557 16.59 -47.84 -98.48
CA SER A 557 16.79 -46.76 -97.46
C SER A 557 15.60 -45.76 -97.36
N PRO A 558 15.49 -44.84 -96.35
CA PRO A 558 16.59 -43.99 -95.83
C PRO A 558 16.64 -43.59 -94.32
N SER A 559 17.79 -42.97 -94.00
CA SER A 559 18.11 -42.03 -92.89
C SER A 559 17.13 -40.82 -92.78
N PRO A 560 17.15 -39.92 -91.73
CA PRO A 560 18.30 -39.56 -90.89
C PRO A 560 18.11 -39.26 -89.37
N THR A 561 19.28 -39.10 -88.74
CA THR A 561 19.68 -38.41 -87.48
C THR A 561 19.15 -36.96 -87.34
N PRO A 562 19.21 -36.26 -86.15
CA PRO A 562 20.46 -36.04 -85.39
C PRO A 562 20.43 -35.95 -83.83
N THR A 563 21.61 -36.16 -83.24
CA THR A 563 22.11 -35.64 -81.94
C THR A 563 22.17 -34.10 -81.94
N PRO A 564 22.21 -33.36 -80.79
CA PRO A 564 23.36 -33.26 -79.85
C PRO A 564 22.92 -33.15 -78.35
N ASP A 565 23.75 -32.89 -77.31
CA ASP A 565 25.17 -33.14 -76.95
C ASP A 565 25.42 -32.49 -75.55
N ALA A 566 26.52 -32.85 -74.84
CA ALA A 566 27.21 -32.09 -73.78
C ALA A 566 26.45 -31.76 -72.46
N SER A 567 27.07 -31.55 -71.27
CA SER A 567 28.39 -31.80 -70.63
C SER A 567 28.21 -31.37 -69.14
N ALA A 568 28.93 -31.78 -68.08
CA ALA A 568 30.28 -32.31 -67.93
C ALA A 568 30.45 -33.22 -66.67
N THR A 569 31.36 -34.19 -66.79
CA THR A 569 32.49 -34.63 -65.92
C THR A 569 32.86 -33.85 -64.63
N PRO A 570 33.81 -34.34 -63.76
CA PRO A 570 34.57 -35.61 -63.75
C PRO A 570 34.83 -36.31 -62.37
N ASP A 571 35.49 -37.49 -62.40
CA ASP A 571 36.60 -38.02 -61.53
C ASP A 571 36.43 -38.13 -59.97
N ASP A 572 37.16 -38.99 -59.22
CA ASP A 572 38.33 -39.82 -59.55
C ASP A 572 38.59 -41.06 -58.62
N THR A 573 39.54 -41.92 -59.02
CA THR A 573 40.48 -42.82 -58.26
C THR A 573 40.00 -43.64 -57.03
N SER A 574 40.02 -44.99 -57.07
CA SER A 574 41.14 -45.94 -56.85
C SER A 574 41.59 -46.13 -55.37
N THR A 575 41.57 -47.34 -54.79
CA THR A 575 42.71 -48.31 -54.74
C THR A 575 42.23 -49.62 -54.05
N SER A 576 42.43 -50.83 -54.61
CA SER A 576 43.63 -51.71 -54.59
C SER A 576 43.89 -52.55 -53.31
N SER A 577 43.58 -53.86 -53.36
CA SER A 577 44.45 -54.99 -52.93
C SER A 577 43.73 -56.34 -53.22
N SER A 578 44.24 -57.19 -54.13
CA SER A 578 45.22 -58.27 -53.92
C SER A 578 44.65 -59.48 -53.13
N PRO A 579 44.63 -60.70 -53.70
CA PRO A 579 45.85 -61.51 -53.67
C PRO A 579 46.14 -62.39 -54.92
N THR A 580 47.42 -62.73 -55.10
CA THR A 580 47.88 -63.90 -55.86
C THR A 580 49.16 -64.41 -55.21
N PRO A 581 49.32 -65.74 -55.04
CA PRO A 581 50.55 -66.33 -55.58
C PRO A 581 50.31 -67.67 -56.31
N THR A 582 51.12 -67.92 -57.33
CA THR A 582 51.19 -69.17 -58.09
C THR A 582 52.65 -69.61 -58.22
N PRO A 583 52.95 -70.91 -58.15
CA PRO A 583 54.11 -71.46 -58.84
C PRO A 583 53.76 -72.58 -59.86
N THR A 584 54.32 -72.48 -61.07
CA THR A 584 55.38 -73.40 -61.63
C THR A 584 55.03 -74.91 -61.78
N SER A 585 55.30 -75.66 -62.88
CA SER A 585 56.11 -75.50 -64.12
C SER A 585 55.70 -76.47 -65.27
N THR A 586 56.11 -76.18 -66.51
CA THR A 586 56.20 -77.03 -67.74
C THR A 586 57.27 -78.16 -67.63
N PRO A 587 57.41 -79.22 -68.51
CA PRO A 587 57.49 -79.15 -70.01
C PRO A 587 57.09 -80.38 -70.92
N VAL A 588 56.90 -80.09 -72.23
CA VAL A 588 57.33 -80.76 -73.52
C VAL A 588 57.40 -82.30 -73.77
N ILE A 589 56.53 -82.79 -74.69
CA ILE A 589 56.63 -83.67 -75.92
C ILE A 589 57.68 -84.86 -76.09
N ILE A 590 57.22 -85.95 -76.78
CA ILE A 590 57.78 -86.84 -77.88
C ILE A 590 57.92 -88.42 -77.75
N VAL A 591 57.27 -89.15 -78.71
CA VAL A 591 57.48 -90.51 -79.39
C VAL A 591 57.43 -91.94 -78.73
N SER A 592 56.53 -92.81 -79.27
CA SER A 592 56.70 -94.20 -79.88
C SER A 592 57.19 -95.44 -79.04
N PRO A 593 56.99 -96.75 -79.40
CA PRO A 593 56.03 -97.48 -80.30
C PRO A 593 55.29 -98.75 -79.69
N THR A 594 54.43 -99.38 -80.53
CA THR A 594 53.78 -100.75 -80.62
C THR A 594 54.55 -101.97 -79.97
N PRO A 595 53.95 -103.11 -79.47
CA PRO A 595 52.81 -103.89 -80.06
C PRO A 595 51.80 -104.73 -79.18
N THR A 596 50.57 -104.90 -79.72
CA THR A 596 49.76 -106.13 -80.03
C THR A 596 49.93 -107.47 -79.25
N PRO A 597 48.90 -108.34 -79.04
CA PRO A 597 47.43 -108.19 -78.83
C PRO A 597 46.90 -108.98 -77.58
N THR A 598 45.57 -109.05 -77.32
CA THR A 598 44.61 -110.22 -77.22
C THR A 598 43.26 -109.73 -76.59
N PRO A 599 42.15 -110.50 -76.37
CA PRO A 599 40.80 -110.07 -76.83
C PRO A 599 39.76 -109.76 -75.73
N VAL A 600 38.88 -108.77 -75.92
CA VAL A 600 37.78 -108.42 -74.99
C VAL A 600 36.56 -107.79 -75.73
N PRO A 601 35.36 -107.59 -75.13
CA PRO A 601 34.09 -108.04 -75.74
C PRO A 601 33.19 -106.90 -76.25
N LYS A 602 31.94 -107.22 -76.65
CA LYS A 602 30.88 -106.24 -77.00
C LYS A 602 30.86 -105.06 -76.00
N GLY A 603 30.91 -103.84 -76.54
CA GLY A 603 31.20 -102.60 -75.79
C GLY A 603 32.52 -101.93 -76.22
N TYR A 604 33.25 -102.51 -77.18
CA TYR A 604 34.59 -102.11 -77.62
C TYR A 604 34.67 -101.03 -78.72
N TYR A 605 33.55 -100.44 -79.14
CA TYR A 605 33.51 -99.36 -80.14
C TYR A 605 32.63 -98.23 -79.61
N GLN A 606 32.85 -97.00 -80.08
CA GLN A 606 31.95 -95.87 -79.78
C GLN A 606 30.53 -96.20 -80.21
N ASP A 607 29.57 -96.01 -79.30
CA ASP A 607 28.15 -96.04 -79.62
C ASP A 607 27.68 -94.59 -79.88
N PRO A 608 27.31 -94.23 -81.13
CA PRO A 608 26.88 -92.87 -81.46
C PRO A 608 25.62 -92.45 -80.71
N ASP A 609 24.71 -93.37 -80.40
CA ASP A 609 23.45 -93.09 -79.75
C ASP A 609 23.66 -92.82 -78.26
N VAL A 610 24.57 -93.57 -77.61
CA VAL A 610 24.99 -93.31 -76.22
C VAL A 610 25.74 -91.97 -76.10
N ILE A 611 26.65 -91.67 -77.05
CA ILE A 611 27.37 -90.39 -77.09
C ILE A 611 26.40 -89.22 -77.32
N ALA A 612 25.43 -89.35 -78.22
CA ALA A 612 24.40 -88.34 -78.47
C ALA A 612 23.51 -88.14 -77.24
N SER A 613 23.08 -89.23 -76.59
CA SER A 613 22.30 -89.20 -75.34
C SER A 613 23.07 -88.50 -74.21
N LEU A 614 24.33 -88.85 -73.98
CA LEU A 614 25.17 -88.24 -72.95
C LEU A 614 25.44 -86.74 -73.23
N LYS A 615 25.67 -86.35 -74.49
CA LYS A 615 25.80 -84.92 -74.87
C LYS A 615 24.51 -84.14 -74.65
N SER A 616 23.36 -84.70 -75.01
CA SER A 616 22.05 -84.12 -74.73
C SER A 616 21.78 -84.00 -73.22
N GLN A 617 22.17 -85.01 -72.44
CA GLN A 617 22.03 -85.01 -70.98
C GLN A 617 22.94 -83.96 -70.33
N ILE A 618 24.19 -83.82 -70.78
CA ILE A 618 25.13 -82.79 -70.35
C ILE A 618 24.58 -81.39 -70.64
N GLN A 619 24.06 -81.15 -71.85
CA GLN A 619 23.49 -79.85 -72.23
C GLN A 619 22.24 -79.51 -71.38
N SER A 620 21.37 -80.50 -71.14
CA SER A 620 20.20 -80.34 -70.25
C SER A 620 20.61 -80.04 -68.80
N LEU A 621 21.60 -80.77 -68.26
CA LEU A 621 22.13 -80.52 -66.92
C LEU A 621 22.83 -79.16 -66.79
N GLN A 622 23.56 -78.72 -67.82
CA GLN A 622 24.15 -77.38 -67.87
C GLN A 622 23.06 -76.30 -67.83
N SER A 623 22.03 -76.40 -68.68
CA SER A 623 20.88 -75.48 -68.65
C SER A 623 20.17 -75.46 -67.29
N THR A 624 20.09 -76.62 -66.61
CA THR A 624 19.47 -76.73 -65.28
C THR A 624 20.33 -76.06 -64.21
N ILE A 625 21.66 -76.24 -64.27
CA ILE A 625 22.62 -75.58 -63.38
C ILE A 625 22.64 -74.07 -63.60
N ASP A 626 22.61 -73.60 -64.85
CA ASP A 626 22.57 -72.18 -65.17
C ASP A 626 21.27 -71.52 -64.68
N GLN A 627 20.13 -72.21 -64.82
CA GLN A 627 18.86 -71.74 -64.25
C GLN A 627 18.92 -71.68 -62.71
N LEU A 628 19.33 -72.77 -62.05
CA LEU A 628 19.41 -72.81 -60.59
C LEU A 628 20.40 -71.80 -60.02
N GLN A 629 21.60 -71.71 -60.60
CA GLN A 629 22.70 -70.89 -60.10
C GLN A 629 22.52 -69.40 -60.41
N ASN A 630 22.06 -69.05 -61.61
CA ASN A 630 22.02 -67.66 -62.08
C ASN A 630 20.62 -67.04 -61.96
N THR A 631 19.55 -67.83 -61.75
CA THR A 631 18.17 -67.34 -61.63
C THR A 631 17.53 -67.72 -60.30
N ASP A 632 17.35 -69.02 -60.01
CA ASP A 632 16.47 -69.44 -58.90
C ASP A 632 17.08 -69.16 -57.51
N VAL A 633 18.37 -69.43 -57.31
CA VAL A 633 19.08 -69.12 -56.05
C VAL A 633 19.16 -67.60 -55.79
N PRO A 634 19.59 -66.74 -56.74
CA PRO A 634 19.56 -65.27 -56.56
C PRO A 634 18.16 -64.70 -56.29
N ASN A 635 17.12 -65.21 -56.96
CA ASN A 635 15.74 -64.81 -56.71
C ASN A 635 15.31 -65.20 -55.29
N GLN A 636 15.62 -66.42 -54.84
CA GLN A 636 15.30 -66.86 -53.48
C GLN A 636 16.08 -66.08 -52.41
N GLN A 637 17.32 -65.68 -52.68
CA GLN A 637 18.09 -64.81 -51.78
C GLN A 637 17.45 -63.42 -51.62
N THR A 638 16.83 -62.89 -52.68
CA THR A 638 16.03 -61.65 -52.61
C THR A 638 14.79 -61.83 -51.73
N VAL A 639 14.11 -62.99 -51.82
CA VAL A 639 12.99 -63.35 -50.93
C VAL A 639 13.44 -63.42 -49.47
N ILE A 640 14.59 -64.06 -49.17
CA ILE A 640 15.17 -64.10 -47.81
C ILE A 640 15.48 -62.69 -47.31
N THR A 641 16.03 -61.81 -48.16
CA THR A 641 16.34 -60.43 -47.80
C THR A 641 15.08 -59.64 -47.44
N ASN A 642 14.01 -59.78 -48.22
CA ASN A 642 12.73 -59.13 -47.96
C ASN A 642 12.03 -59.70 -46.72
N ALA A 643 12.06 -61.02 -46.50
CA ALA A 643 11.53 -61.65 -45.29
C ALA A 643 12.32 -61.24 -44.04
N THR A 644 13.64 -61.07 -44.14
CA THR A 644 14.49 -60.57 -43.04
C THR A 644 14.15 -59.12 -42.71
N LYS A 645 13.95 -58.25 -43.72
CA LYS A 645 13.45 -56.88 -43.52
C LYS A 645 12.07 -56.85 -42.86
N ALA A 646 11.16 -57.75 -43.24
CA ALA A 646 9.83 -57.84 -42.63
C ALA A 646 9.88 -58.28 -41.15
N VAL A 647 10.77 -59.21 -40.79
CA VAL A 647 11.04 -59.57 -39.38
C VAL A 647 11.58 -58.36 -38.62
N GLN A 648 12.58 -57.65 -39.16
CA GLN A 648 13.14 -56.46 -38.51
C GLN A 648 12.07 -55.37 -38.30
N GLN A 649 11.27 -55.07 -39.33
CA GLN A 649 10.17 -54.09 -39.23
C GLN A 649 9.15 -54.46 -38.15
N ALA A 650 8.82 -55.76 -38.01
CA ALA A 650 7.90 -56.23 -36.96
C ALA A 650 8.54 -56.19 -35.55
N GLN A 651 9.86 -56.42 -35.44
CA GLN A 651 10.61 -56.27 -34.18
C GLN A 651 10.71 -54.79 -33.77
N ASP A 652 11.06 -53.91 -34.71
CA ASP A 652 11.14 -52.47 -34.48
C ASP A 652 9.79 -51.91 -34.02
N ALA A 653 8.69 -52.31 -34.67
CA ALA A 653 7.33 -51.93 -34.28
C ALA A 653 6.94 -52.41 -32.88
N LEU A 654 7.47 -53.55 -32.42
CA LEU A 654 7.21 -54.07 -31.07
C LEU A 654 8.07 -53.37 -30.00
N SER A 655 9.31 -52.95 -30.33
CA SER A 655 10.24 -52.25 -29.42
C SER A 655 9.73 -50.90 -28.90
N VAL A 656 8.74 -50.32 -29.60
CA VAL A 656 7.96 -49.13 -29.20
C VAL A 656 7.34 -49.31 -27.81
N PHE A 657 6.91 -50.52 -27.46
CA PHE A 657 6.28 -50.82 -26.16
C PHE A 657 7.26 -50.85 -24.99
N ASP A 658 8.55 -51.07 -25.25
CA ASP A 658 9.60 -51.06 -24.22
C ASP A 658 10.05 -49.62 -23.91
N ASN A 659 9.72 -48.66 -24.78
CA ASN A 659 10.07 -47.25 -24.68
C ASN A 659 8.82 -46.35 -24.74
N PRO A 660 7.92 -46.42 -23.74
CA PRO A 660 6.66 -45.67 -23.78
C PRO A 660 6.89 -44.15 -23.82
N PRO A 661 5.92 -43.39 -24.37
CA PRO A 661 5.93 -41.94 -24.31
C PRO A 661 5.88 -41.46 -22.85
N LYS A 662 6.56 -40.36 -22.56
CA LYS A 662 6.61 -39.79 -21.21
C LYS A 662 6.51 -38.27 -21.28
N PHE A 663 5.66 -37.70 -20.44
CA PHE A 663 5.55 -36.28 -20.22
C PHE A 663 5.85 -35.97 -18.75
N VAL A 664 6.65 -34.94 -18.51
CA VAL A 664 6.93 -34.37 -17.19
C VAL A 664 6.60 -32.88 -17.27
N ILE A 665 5.60 -32.45 -16.51
CA ILE A 665 5.19 -31.05 -16.40
C ILE A 665 5.59 -30.56 -15.02
N LYS A 666 6.54 -29.64 -14.94
CA LYS A 666 7.08 -29.09 -13.70
C LYS A 666 6.67 -27.62 -13.57
N MET A 667 6.14 -27.26 -12.41
CA MET A 667 5.74 -25.89 -12.08
C MET A 667 6.74 -25.26 -11.12
N THR A 668 7.11 -24.01 -11.38
CA THR A 668 8.01 -23.21 -10.54
C THR A 668 7.44 -21.80 -10.37
N PRO A 669 7.18 -21.31 -9.14
CA PRO A 669 6.70 -19.95 -8.94
C PRO A 669 7.87 -18.96 -9.10
N ILE A 670 7.61 -17.82 -9.74
CA ILE A 670 8.63 -16.77 -9.93
C ILE A 670 8.63 -15.77 -8.77
N ASN A 671 7.44 -15.26 -8.39
CA ASN A 671 7.26 -14.29 -7.32
C ASN A 671 6.30 -14.86 -6.25
N ALA A 672 6.84 -15.58 -5.27
CA ALA A 672 6.08 -16.12 -4.13
C ALA A 672 6.27 -15.25 -2.86
N LYS A 673 5.97 -13.95 -2.96
CA LYS A 673 5.93 -13.05 -1.79
C LYS A 673 4.51 -13.01 -1.20
N TRP A 674 4.43 -12.84 0.12
CA TRP A 674 3.17 -12.65 0.88
C TRP A 674 2.10 -13.76 0.74
N GLY A 675 2.48 -14.96 0.28
CA GLY A 675 1.50 -16.04 0.06
C GLY A 675 0.53 -15.76 -1.09
N THR A 676 0.99 -15.04 -2.12
CA THR A 676 0.28 -14.95 -3.40
C THR A 676 1.21 -15.38 -4.53
N VAL A 677 0.64 -15.87 -5.63
CA VAL A 677 1.39 -16.32 -6.81
C VAL A 677 0.95 -15.48 -8.00
N SER A 678 1.79 -14.55 -8.46
CA SER A 678 1.49 -13.76 -9.66
C SER A 678 1.78 -14.57 -10.93
N ASN A 679 2.96 -15.16 -11.02
CA ASN A 679 3.49 -15.82 -12.21
C ASN A 679 4.03 -17.23 -11.90
N VAL A 680 3.75 -18.20 -12.78
CA VAL A 680 4.26 -19.58 -12.67
C VAL A 680 4.91 -20.00 -13.97
N ASP A 681 6.18 -20.40 -13.92
CA ASP A 681 6.86 -21.00 -15.06
C ASP A 681 6.54 -22.51 -15.11
N MET A 682 6.04 -22.97 -16.26
CA MET A 682 5.68 -24.34 -16.59
C MET A 682 6.69 -24.90 -17.59
N GLU A 683 7.51 -25.84 -17.13
CA GLU A 683 8.46 -26.60 -17.95
C GLU A 683 7.81 -27.94 -18.35
N ILE A 684 7.78 -28.24 -19.66
CA ILE A 684 7.14 -29.47 -20.19
C ILE A 684 8.19 -30.30 -20.92
N THR A 685 8.70 -31.35 -20.29
CA THR A 685 9.60 -32.31 -20.94
C THR A 685 8.82 -33.48 -21.51
N ALA A 686 8.94 -33.72 -22.81
CA ALA A 686 8.35 -34.86 -23.52
C ALA A 686 9.46 -35.81 -24.02
N SER A 687 9.21 -37.11 -23.99
CA SER A 687 10.15 -38.14 -24.45
C SER A 687 9.41 -39.27 -25.17
N ASN A 688 10.07 -39.90 -26.14
CA ASN A 688 9.50 -40.94 -27.01
C ASN A 688 8.17 -40.53 -27.67
N VAL A 689 8.07 -39.27 -28.12
CA VAL A 689 6.80 -38.72 -28.63
C VAL A 689 6.29 -39.39 -29.91
N GLN A 690 7.20 -39.98 -30.68
CA GLN A 690 6.89 -40.81 -31.85
C GLN A 690 6.09 -42.09 -31.48
N ASN A 691 6.03 -42.44 -30.19
CA ASN A 691 5.31 -43.60 -29.66
C ASN A 691 3.92 -43.23 -29.08
N LEU A 692 3.40 -42.01 -29.29
CA LEU A 692 2.02 -41.63 -28.91
C LEU A 692 0.99 -42.25 -29.87
N LEU A 693 0.60 -43.49 -29.60
CA LEU A 693 -0.34 -44.24 -30.44
C LEU A 693 -1.71 -44.45 -29.77
N ASP A 694 -2.79 -44.34 -30.55
CA ASP A 694 -4.14 -44.75 -30.18
C ASP A 694 -4.29 -46.27 -30.14
N ALA A 695 -5.44 -46.75 -29.67
CA ALA A 695 -5.74 -48.18 -29.57
C ALA A 695 -5.67 -48.96 -30.90
N LYS A 696 -5.54 -48.27 -32.05
CA LYS A 696 -5.42 -48.81 -33.41
C LYS A 696 -4.04 -48.57 -34.06
N GLY A 697 -3.10 -47.92 -33.36
CA GLY A 697 -1.77 -47.60 -33.88
C GLY A 697 -1.63 -46.26 -34.60
N ASN A 698 -2.61 -45.35 -34.56
CA ASN A 698 -2.50 -44.01 -35.15
C ASN A 698 -1.85 -43.01 -34.20
N LEU A 699 -1.08 -42.05 -34.74
CA LEU A 699 -0.46 -40.98 -33.94
C LEU A 699 -1.50 -40.02 -33.35
N ILE A 700 -1.45 -39.80 -32.03
CA ILE A 700 -2.33 -38.85 -31.32
C ILE A 700 -1.60 -37.54 -31.03
N LYS A 701 -2.23 -36.41 -31.36
CA LYS A 701 -1.76 -35.07 -30.98
C LYS A 701 -2.06 -34.77 -29.50
N PRO A 702 -1.08 -34.36 -28.68
CA PRO A 702 -1.34 -33.93 -27.32
C PRO A 702 -1.97 -32.54 -27.22
N SER A 703 -2.91 -32.37 -26.30
CA SER A 703 -3.41 -31.07 -25.85
C SER A 703 -3.34 -30.97 -24.33
N ILE A 704 -3.01 -29.78 -23.80
CA ILE A 704 -2.94 -29.50 -22.37
C ILE A 704 -3.89 -28.35 -22.06
N GLY A 705 -5.05 -28.67 -21.50
CA GLY A 705 -5.95 -27.69 -20.88
C GLY A 705 -5.37 -27.19 -19.56
N ILE A 706 -5.49 -25.90 -19.31
CA ILE A 706 -5.04 -25.20 -18.10
C ILE A 706 -6.22 -24.38 -17.59
N GLN A 707 -6.77 -24.78 -16.45
CA GLN A 707 -7.78 -24.03 -15.69
C GLN A 707 -7.08 -23.26 -14.57
N ALA A 708 -6.86 -21.96 -14.76
CA ALA A 708 -6.40 -21.08 -13.69
C ALA A 708 -7.52 -20.80 -12.68
N TYR A 709 -7.16 -20.56 -11.41
CA TYR A 709 -8.06 -20.05 -10.39
C TYR A 709 -7.57 -18.68 -9.92
N ASP A 710 -8.46 -17.68 -9.94
CA ASP A 710 -8.24 -16.36 -9.35
C ASP A 710 -9.20 -16.15 -8.15
N SER A 711 -9.31 -14.92 -7.66
CA SER A 711 -10.22 -14.56 -6.56
C SER A 711 -11.71 -14.72 -6.88
N THR A 712 -12.10 -15.08 -8.12
CA THR A 712 -13.48 -15.44 -8.47
C THR A 712 -13.82 -16.91 -8.18
N TYR A 713 -12.87 -17.71 -7.66
CA TYR A 713 -13.06 -19.11 -7.29
C TYR A 713 -12.69 -19.36 -5.82
N TYR A 714 -13.48 -20.22 -5.16
CA TYR A 714 -13.22 -20.75 -3.83
C TYR A 714 -13.46 -22.26 -3.81
N ARG A 715 -12.46 -23.04 -3.40
CA ARG A 715 -12.49 -24.53 -3.41
C ARG A 715 -12.97 -25.08 -4.76
N THR A 716 -12.36 -24.61 -5.86
CA THR A 716 -12.69 -24.87 -7.29
C THR A 716 -14.10 -24.50 -7.74
N ASN A 717 -14.98 -24.05 -6.85
CA ASN A 717 -16.29 -23.56 -7.19
C ASN A 717 -16.20 -22.07 -7.54
N SER A 718 -16.78 -21.65 -8.67
CA SER A 718 -16.83 -20.22 -8.98
C SER A 718 -17.86 -19.52 -8.08
N ILE A 719 -17.47 -18.37 -7.53
CA ILE A 719 -18.28 -17.57 -6.60
C ILE A 719 -19.47 -16.91 -7.33
N LYS A 720 -19.39 -16.80 -8.67
CA LYS A 720 -20.42 -16.22 -9.53
C LYS A 720 -20.62 -17.11 -10.77
N ASN A 721 -21.88 -17.28 -11.17
CA ASN A 721 -22.31 -18.14 -12.27
C ASN A 721 -22.81 -17.26 -13.44
N PRO A 722 -22.35 -17.45 -14.70
CA PRO A 722 -21.31 -18.40 -15.14
C PRO A 722 -19.92 -18.01 -14.64
N ALA A 723 -19.09 -19.02 -14.44
CA ALA A 723 -17.68 -18.87 -14.10
C ALA A 723 -16.93 -18.13 -15.22
N ASN A 724 -15.82 -17.44 -14.89
CA ASN A 724 -15.04 -16.69 -15.89
C ASN A 724 -14.52 -17.64 -17.00
N PRO A 725 -15.02 -17.55 -18.26
CA PRO A 725 -14.63 -18.45 -19.34
C PRO A 725 -13.22 -18.15 -19.88
N ASN A 726 -12.57 -17.10 -19.39
CA ASN A 726 -11.25 -16.68 -19.82
C ASN A 726 -10.10 -17.32 -19.05
N LEU A 727 -10.39 -18.08 -17.99
CA LEU A 727 -9.37 -18.77 -17.18
C LEU A 727 -9.11 -20.23 -17.60
N LEU A 728 -9.89 -20.77 -18.53
CA LEU A 728 -9.63 -22.05 -19.19
C LEU A 728 -9.04 -21.82 -20.58
N ARG A 729 -7.85 -22.36 -20.83
CA ARG A 729 -7.12 -22.24 -22.10
C ARG A 729 -6.34 -23.53 -22.41
N TYR A 730 -5.93 -23.74 -23.65
CA TYR A 730 -5.31 -24.98 -24.10
C TYR A 730 -3.99 -24.75 -24.86
N LEU A 731 -2.98 -25.57 -24.60
CA LEU A 731 -1.78 -25.70 -25.43
C LEU A 731 -1.96 -26.92 -26.35
N ASN A 732 -2.17 -26.67 -27.65
CA ASN A 732 -2.43 -27.70 -28.65
C ASN A 732 -1.16 -27.99 -29.46
N PHE A 733 -0.56 -29.16 -29.22
CA PHE A 733 0.70 -29.54 -29.87
C PHE A 733 0.45 -30.26 -31.19
N ASN A 734 1.36 -30.06 -32.14
CA ASN A 734 1.42 -30.83 -33.40
C ASN A 734 2.72 -31.64 -33.46
N PHE A 735 2.81 -32.60 -34.37
CA PHE A 735 4.07 -33.28 -34.66
C PHE A 735 4.91 -32.52 -35.69
N SER A 736 6.22 -32.65 -35.61
CA SER A 736 7.14 -32.27 -36.69
C SER A 736 6.94 -33.17 -37.92
N ALA A 737 7.44 -32.75 -39.08
CA ALA A 737 7.27 -33.47 -40.34
C ALA A 737 7.82 -34.92 -40.29
N ASP A 738 8.91 -35.13 -39.54
CA ASP A 738 9.54 -36.42 -39.27
C ASP A 738 8.94 -37.18 -38.07
N LYS A 739 7.96 -36.60 -37.37
CA LYS A 739 7.22 -37.17 -36.23
C LYS A 739 8.06 -37.51 -34.98
N THR A 740 9.33 -37.13 -34.94
CA THR A 740 10.24 -37.35 -33.79
C THR A 740 10.10 -36.31 -32.68
N SER A 741 9.44 -35.18 -32.96
CA SER A 741 9.31 -34.06 -32.02
C SER A 741 7.93 -33.40 -32.09
N LEU A 742 7.58 -32.68 -31.02
CA LEU A 742 6.41 -31.83 -30.97
C LEU A 742 6.76 -30.40 -31.42
N VAL A 743 5.91 -29.84 -32.27
CA VAL A 743 5.87 -28.42 -32.59
C VAL A 743 5.20 -27.71 -31.41
N VAL A 744 5.95 -26.78 -30.82
CA VAL A 744 5.55 -25.98 -29.67
C VAL A 744 4.59 -24.88 -30.14
N PRO A 745 3.38 -24.75 -29.55
CA PRO A 745 2.50 -23.62 -29.83
C PRO A 745 3.02 -22.32 -29.17
N ASP A 746 3.08 -21.22 -29.92
CA ASP A 746 3.56 -19.92 -29.42
C ASP A 746 2.57 -19.24 -28.46
N SER A 747 1.29 -19.61 -28.53
CA SER A 747 0.20 -19.07 -27.71
C SER A 747 -0.91 -20.10 -27.46
N MET A 748 -1.80 -19.82 -26.50
CA MET A 748 -2.90 -20.71 -26.14
C MET A 748 -4.13 -20.61 -27.05
N ALA A 749 -4.93 -21.67 -27.07
CA ALA A 749 -6.20 -21.82 -27.76
C ALA A 749 -7.40 -21.81 -26.80
N LEU A 750 -8.61 -21.61 -27.34
CA LEU A 750 -9.88 -21.65 -26.56
C LEU A 750 -10.35 -23.07 -26.22
N THR A 751 -10.02 -24.04 -27.05
CA THR A 751 -10.42 -25.45 -26.93
C THR A 751 -9.25 -26.36 -27.30
N SER A 752 -9.36 -27.67 -27.00
CA SER A 752 -8.36 -28.68 -27.35
C SER A 752 -8.16 -28.94 -28.85
N THR A 753 -8.98 -28.33 -29.72
CA THR A 753 -8.94 -28.53 -31.19
C THR A 753 -8.85 -27.23 -32.00
N SER A 754 -9.16 -26.07 -31.40
CA SER A 754 -9.04 -24.77 -32.06
C SER A 754 -7.58 -24.34 -32.27
N GLY A 755 -7.37 -23.45 -33.25
CA GLY A 755 -6.09 -22.76 -33.43
C GLY A 755 -5.71 -21.86 -32.24
N ALA A 756 -4.46 -21.45 -32.20
CA ALA A 756 -3.93 -20.56 -31.18
C ALA A 756 -4.47 -19.12 -31.33
N LEU A 757 -4.65 -18.42 -30.20
CA LEU A 757 -5.10 -17.04 -30.13
C LEU A 757 -3.95 -16.06 -30.42
N ALA A 758 -4.28 -14.78 -30.60
CA ALA A 758 -3.27 -13.73 -30.56
C ALA A 758 -2.52 -13.76 -29.20
N ALA A 759 -1.20 -13.58 -29.25
CA ALA A 759 -0.40 -13.45 -28.03
C ALA A 759 -0.83 -12.20 -27.24
N VAL A 760 -0.84 -12.30 -25.93
CA VAL A 760 -1.20 -11.22 -25.01
C VAL A 760 0.09 -10.66 -24.41
N ALA A 761 0.21 -9.34 -24.31
CA ALA A 761 1.36 -8.71 -23.67
C ALA A 761 1.43 -9.07 -22.18
N ASP A 762 2.64 -9.24 -21.67
CA ASP A 762 2.91 -9.61 -20.28
C ASP A 762 3.17 -8.35 -19.47
N ASP A 763 2.06 -7.69 -19.12
CA ASP A 763 2.04 -6.52 -18.23
C ASP A 763 2.29 -6.92 -16.75
N ALA A 764 2.51 -8.20 -16.45
CA ALA A 764 2.61 -8.69 -15.08
C ALA A 764 3.86 -8.17 -14.34
N ASP A 765 4.95 -7.91 -15.05
CA ASP A 765 6.16 -7.30 -14.46
C ASP A 765 5.90 -5.83 -14.03
N ASP A 766 5.02 -5.08 -14.73
CA ASP A 766 4.59 -3.74 -14.30
C ASP A 766 3.70 -3.84 -13.04
N TYR A 767 2.72 -4.74 -13.04
CA TYR A 767 1.83 -4.94 -11.89
C TYR A 767 2.52 -5.50 -10.64
N ASP A 768 3.49 -6.41 -10.77
CA ASP A 768 4.28 -6.89 -9.63
C ASP A 768 5.20 -5.79 -9.09
N SER A 769 5.75 -4.93 -9.96
CA SER A 769 6.53 -3.76 -9.53
C SER A 769 5.66 -2.71 -8.81
N LEU A 770 4.45 -2.45 -9.33
CA LEU A 770 3.48 -1.56 -8.71
C LEU A 770 3.01 -2.12 -7.36
N ASP A 771 2.66 -3.40 -7.28
CA ASP A 771 2.27 -4.04 -6.02
C ASP A 771 3.42 -3.98 -4.99
N GLN A 772 4.68 -4.18 -5.42
CA GLN A 772 5.86 -4.02 -4.55
C GLN A 772 6.03 -2.57 -4.08
N LEU A 773 5.89 -1.56 -4.95
CA LEU A 773 5.95 -0.14 -4.57
C LEU A 773 4.80 0.24 -3.62
N CYS A 774 3.60 -0.30 -3.84
CA CYS A 774 2.46 -0.12 -2.94
C CYS A 774 2.67 -0.82 -1.60
N GLU A 775 3.27 -2.02 -1.56
CA GLU A 775 3.61 -2.72 -0.32
C GLU A 775 4.79 -2.12 0.43
N ASP A 776 5.80 -1.57 -0.26
CA ASP A 776 6.89 -0.82 0.39
C ASP A 776 6.33 0.47 1.01
N ALA A 777 5.42 1.15 0.31
CA ALA A 777 4.69 2.30 0.85
C ALA A 777 3.71 1.91 1.99
N ARG A 778 3.25 0.66 2.09
CA ARG A 778 2.43 0.15 3.23
C ARG A 778 3.30 -0.24 4.42
N SER A 779 4.36 -1.01 4.16
CA SER A 779 5.26 -1.62 5.15
C SER A 779 6.27 -0.64 5.76
N ALA A 780 6.42 0.55 5.19
CA ALA A 780 7.00 1.72 5.86
C ALA A 780 6.27 2.11 7.17
N THR A 781 5.13 1.48 7.49
CA THR A 781 4.42 1.62 8.77
C THR A 781 4.00 0.27 9.34
N ALA A 782 4.24 0.07 10.65
CA ALA A 782 3.72 -1.09 11.36
C ALA A 782 2.18 -1.07 11.40
N SER A 783 1.56 -2.25 11.29
CA SER A 783 0.12 -2.38 11.11
C SER A 783 -0.70 -1.79 12.25
N GLN A 784 -1.58 -0.85 11.92
CA GLN A 784 -3.04 -1.01 12.01
C GLN A 784 -3.69 0.17 11.23
N SER A 785 -5.01 0.17 11.04
CA SER A 785 -5.71 1.12 10.15
C SER A 785 -5.53 2.61 10.50
N PHE A 786 -4.95 2.93 11.66
CA PHE A 786 -4.22 4.17 11.91
C PHE A 786 -2.93 3.85 12.66
N GLY A 787 -1.83 3.68 11.92
CA GLY A 787 -0.49 3.55 12.51
C GLY A 787 -0.19 4.79 13.34
N GLY A 788 0.20 4.61 14.60
CA GLY A 788 0.54 5.74 15.46
C GLY A 788 1.94 6.24 15.14
N ALA A 789 2.08 7.51 14.79
CA ALA A 789 3.38 8.09 14.43
C ALA A 789 4.27 8.35 15.66
N GLY A 790 5.58 8.24 15.48
CA GLY A 790 6.58 8.57 16.50
C GLY A 790 6.37 9.95 17.11
N TRP A 791 6.75 10.11 18.38
CA TRP A 791 6.49 11.33 19.16
C TRP A 791 7.20 12.57 18.61
N ASP A 792 8.22 12.36 17.78
CA ASP A 792 9.09 13.31 17.11
C ASP A 792 8.69 13.63 15.65
N VAL A 793 7.75 12.88 15.06
CA VAL A 793 7.30 13.07 13.68
C VAL A 793 6.62 14.43 13.51
N ASP A 794 7.10 15.26 12.59
CA ASP A 794 6.47 16.52 12.20
C ASP A 794 5.55 16.29 11.00
N PHE A 795 4.28 16.67 11.12
CA PHE A 795 3.28 16.51 10.05
C PHE A 795 3.02 17.82 9.29
N SER A 796 3.62 18.93 9.73
CA SER A 796 3.31 20.25 9.18
C SER A 796 3.61 20.35 7.69
N GLY A 797 4.64 19.65 7.18
CA GLY A 797 4.91 19.54 5.75
C GLY A 797 3.75 18.92 4.94
N ALA A 798 3.03 17.96 5.51
CA ALA A 798 1.89 17.29 4.88
C ALA A 798 0.54 18.00 5.13
N THR A 799 0.53 19.17 5.78
CA THR A 799 -0.71 19.85 6.23
C THR A 799 -1.73 20.01 5.10
N ARG A 800 -1.32 20.52 3.94
CA ARG A 800 -2.27 20.75 2.85
C ARG A 800 -2.92 19.45 2.39
N SER A 801 -2.19 18.34 2.34
CA SER A 801 -2.78 17.02 2.05
C SER A 801 -3.68 16.49 3.17
N SER A 802 -3.34 16.70 4.44
CA SER A 802 -4.16 16.28 5.59
C SER A 802 -5.49 17.05 5.70
N TRP A 803 -5.52 18.32 5.29
CA TRP A 803 -6.76 19.11 5.20
C TRP A 803 -7.52 18.90 3.87
N ASN A 804 -7.00 18.06 2.96
CA ASN A 804 -7.55 17.79 1.63
C ASN A 804 -8.55 16.61 1.60
N PHE A 805 -9.52 16.60 2.50
CA PHE A 805 -10.52 15.52 2.62
C PHE A 805 -11.65 15.62 1.58
N ALA A 806 -12.12 14.48 1.07
CA ALA A 806 -13.20 14.43 0.10
C ALA A 806 -14.56 14.75 0.73
N GLY A 807 -15.01 16.01 0.61
CA GLY A 807 -16.35 16.44 1.05
C GLY A 807 -17.47 16.22 0.02
N ASP A 808 -17.13 15.86 -1.22
CA ASP A 808 -18.06 15.60 -2.32
C ASP A 808 -17.37 14.75 -3.41
N SER A 809 -18.19 14.05 -4.20
CA SER A 809 -17.89 13.33 -5.44
C SER A 809 -17.05 14.09 -6.48
N SER A 810 -16.95 15.42 -6.38
CA SER A 810 -16.19 16.26 -7.30
C SER A 810 -14.71 16.50 -6.91
N SER A 811 -14.23 15.92 -5.81
CA SER A 811 -12.83 16.06 -5.39
C SER A 811 -11.87 15.30 -6.32
N VAL A 812 -10.84 15.95 -6.84
CA VAL A 812 -9.82 15.27 -7.66
C VAL A 812 -8.71 14.72 -6.75
N ALA A 813 -8.58 13.40 -6.70
CA ALA A 813 -7.52 12.73 -5.92
C ALA A 813 -6.13 13.19 -6.41
N GLY A 814 -5.24 13.52 -5.48
CA GLY A 814 -3.87 13.94 -5.78
C GLY A 814 -3.67 15.42 -6.15
N HIS A 815 -4.73 16.21 -6.30
CA HIS A 815 -4.62 17.67 -6.53
C HIS A 815 -4.71 18.47 -5.22
N ASP A 816 -3.91 19.54 -5.12
CA ASP A 816 -3.98 20.52 -4.03
C ASP A 816 -4.24 21.94 -4.57
N PRO A 817 -5.40 22.55 -4.26
CA PRO A 817 -6.53 22.01 -3.50
C PRO A 817 -7.35 20.96 -4.30
N ALA A 818 -7.98 19.98 -3.63
CA ALA A 818 -8.90 19.05 -4.31
C ALA A 818 -10.19 19.74 -4.79
N PHE A 819 -10.52 20.92 -4.24
CA PHE A 819 -11.54 21.83 -4.75
C PHE A 819 -10.88 23.05 -5.42
N ASP A 820 -10.32 22.86 -6.62
CA ASP A 820 -9.86 23.93 -7.53
C ASP A 820 -11.04 24.68 -8.19
N LYS A 821 -12.06 25.03 -7.40
CA LYS A 821 -13.27 25.74 -7.81
C LYS A 821 -13.64 26.81 -6.78
N THR A 822 -14.35 27.84 -7.22
CA THR A 822 -14.97 28.82 -6.34
C THR A 822 -16.18 28.19 -5.65
N LEU A 823 -16.14 28.12 -4.32
CA LEU A 823 -17.24 27.69 -3.46
C LEU A 823 -18.14 28.90 -3.16
N LEU A 824 -19.31 28.97 -3.80
CA LEU A 824 -20.34 29.95 -3.46
C LEU A 824 -20.99 29.55 -2.13
N LEU A 825 -20.95 30.47 -1.17
CA LEU A 825 -21.61 30.36 0.13
C LEU A 825 -22.85 31.27 0.09
N ASP A 826 -23.94 30.71 -0.44
CA ASP A 826 -25.27 31.29 -0.36
C ASP A 826 -25.94 30.98 0.99
N SER A 827 -27.03 31.69 1.31
CA SER A 827 -27.97 31.24 2.34
C SER A 827 -28.81 30.11 1.76
N GLY A 828 -28.20 28.94 1.61
CA GLY A 828 -28.87 27.73 1.14
C GLY A 828 -30.15 27.48 1.94
N ALA A 829 -31.26 27.25 1.23
CA ALA A 829 -32.61 27.15 1.79
C ALA A 829 -32.82 25.96 2.77
N ASP A 830 -31.79 25.13 2.95
CA ASP A 830 -31.89 23.81 3.56
C ASP A 830 -31.53 23.77 5.05
N GLY A 831 -30.98 24.85 5.62
CA GLY A 831 -30.56 24.90 7.02
C GLY A 831 -29.50 23.84 7.39
N VAL A 832 -28.60 23.51 6.46
CA VAL A 832 -27.58 22.45 6.65
C VAL A 832 -26.24 23.06 7.09
N PHE A 833 -25.71 22.57 8.20
CA PHE A 833 -24.32 22.84 8.62
C PHE A 833 -23.36 22.12 7.68
N LYS A 834 -22.51 22.85 6.96
CA LYS A 834 -21.58 22.30 5.96
C LYS A 834 -20.15 22.19 6.53
N VAL A 835 -19.38 21.20 6.07
CA VAL A 835 -17.96 21.03 6.40
C VAL A 835 -17.21 20.85 5.08
N TYR A 836 -16.32 21.78 4.74
CA TYR A 836 -15.56 21.75 3.50
C TYR A 836 -14.06 21.66 3.73
N SER A 837 -13.43 20.92 2.82
CA SER A 837 -11.98 20.87 2.61
C SER A 837 -11.49 22.10 1.83
N ILE A 838 -10.19 22.17 1.55
CA ILE A 838 -9.52 23.35 1.00
C ILE A 838 -10.17 23.72 -0.34
N ALA A 839 -10.89 24.84 -0.35
CA ALA A 839 -11.39 25.47 -1.57
C ALA A 839 -10.44 26.59 -2.00
N LYS A 840 -10.23 26.73 -3.31
CA LYS A 840 -9.40 27.81 -3.87
C LYS A 840 -9.94 29.20 -3.53
N GLU A 841 -11.24 29.36 -3.58
CA GLU A 841 -11.92 30.60 -3.25
C GLU A 841 -13.28 30.28 -2.61
N CYS A 842 -13.55 30.87 -1.45
CA CYS A 842 -14.85 30.84 -0.79
C CYS A 842 -15.49 32.22 -0.95
N VAL A 843 -16.71 32.31 -1.47
CA VAL A 843 -17.40 33.59 -1.71
C VAL A 843 -18.70 33.61 -0.91
N ILE A 844 -18.76 34.41 0.15
CA ILE A 844 -20.02 34.68 0.86
C ILE A 844 -20.82 35.68 0.03
N ALA A 845 -21.89 35.18 -0.58
CA ALA A 845 -22.72 35.93 -1.50
C ALA A 845 -23.44 37.08 -0.80
N ALA A 846 -23.70 38.17 -1.53
CA ALA A 846 -24.44 39.33 -1.03
C ALA A 846 -25.86 38.98 -0.51
N SER A 847 -26.46 37.90 -1.02
CA SER A 847 -27.77 37.36 -0.59
C SER A 847 -27.75 36.64 0.76
N ALA A 848 -26.59 36.16 1.20
CA ALA A 848 -26.50 35.20 2.30
C ALA A 848 -26.47 35.90 3.67
N ASN A 849 -27.58 35.94 4.41
CA ASN A 849 -27.65 36.63 5.71
C ASN A 849 -27.16 35.76 6.90
N LEU A 850 -27.17 34.44 6.75
CA LEU A 850 -26.67 33.47 7.74
C LEU A 850 -25.80 32.42 7.04
N ILE A 851 -24.57 32.24 7.52
CA ILE A 851 -23.65 31.18 7.09
C ILE A 851 -23.31 30.31 8.29
N THR A 852 -23.43 28.98 8.14
CA THR A 852 -23.11 28.01 9.19
C THR A 852 -22.24 26.88 8.66
N GLY A 853 -21.10 26.62 9.30
CA GLY A 853 -20.23 25.51 8.89
C GLY A 853 -18.78 25.63 9.32
N PHE A 854 -17.97 24.72 8.81
CA PHE A 854 -16.52 24.73 8.95
C PHE A 854 -15.87 24.75 7.56
N TYR A 855 -14.99 25.71 7.30
CA TYR A 855 -14.48 26.01 5.96
C TYR A 855 -12.97 26.21 5.98
N THR A 856 -12.27 25.62 5.02
CA THR A 856 -10.86 25.93 4.73
C THR A 856 -10.75 26.52 3.33
N CYS A 857 -10.15 27.71 3.21
CA CYS A 857 -10.18 28.51 1.99
C CYS A 857 -8.79 29.09 1.70
N ASP A 858 -8.23 28.89 0.50
CA ASP A 858 -7.03 29.63 0.07
C ASP A 858 -7.31 31.15 0.01
N SER A 859 -8.55 31.53 -0.33
CA SER A 859 -9.05 32.91 -0.29
C SER A 859 -10.52 32.94 0.16
N LEU A 860 -10.88 33.83 1.09
CA LEU A 860 -12.27 34.13 1.45
C LEU A 860 -12.63 35.55 0.99
N ARG A 861 -13.68 35.68 0.18
CA ARG A 861 -14.30 36.98 -0.20
C ARG A 861 -15.69 37.09 0.41
N ILE A 862 -15.98 38.22 1.06
CA ILE A 862 -17.34 38.63 1.44
C ILE A 862 -17.74 39.77 0.50
N GLU A 863 -18.81 39.56 -0.26
CA GLU A 863 -19.30 40.51 -1.26
C GLU A 863 -19.94 41.76 -0.65
N ALA A 864 -20.03 42.81 -1.49
CA ALA A 864 -20.72 44.05 -1.16
C ALA A 864 -22.19 43.79 -0.80
N ARG A 865 -22.66 44.37 0.30
CA ARG A 865 -23.98 44.05 0.88
C ARG A 865 -24.57 45.19 1.68
N GLN A 866 -25.90 45.19 1.80
CA GLN A 866 -26.68 46.14 2.61
C GLN A 866 -27.28 45.46 3.86
N ASN A 867 -27.47 44.15 3.84
CA ASN A 867 -28.03 43.38 4.96
C ASN A 867 -26.91 42.87 5.89
N PRO A 868 -27.13 42.85 7.22
CA PRO A 868 -26.19 42.28 8.17
C PRO A 868 -25.88 40.80 7.87
N LEU A 869 -24.67 40.36 8.21
CA LEU A 869 -24.21 38.98 8.04
C LEU A 869 -23.96 38.31 9.39
N ARG A 870 -24.61 37.17 9.64
CA ARG A 870 -24.32 36.28 10.77
C ARG A 870 -23.47 35.10 10.29
N ILE A 871 -22.29 34.91 10.88
CA ILE A 871 -21.42 33.74 10.64
C ILE A 871 -21.35 32.91 11.93
N ILE A 872 -21.69 31.62 11.82
CA ILE A 872 -21.62 30.64 12.90
C ILE A 872 -20.73 29.48 12.44
N GLY A 873 -19.44 29.56 12.78
CA GLY A 873 -18.47 28.63 12.24
C GLY A 873 -17.02 29.09 12.34
N THR A 874 -16.13 28.22 11.89
CA THR A 874 -14.69 28.46 11.82
C THR A 874 -14.28 28.56 10.36
N PHE A 875 -13.48 29.59 10.03
CA PHE A 875 -12.76 29.64 8.76
C PHE A 875 -11.25 29.62 9.01
N ILE A 876 -10.55 28.79 8.25
CA ILE A 876 -9.09 28.85 8.07
C ILE A 876 -8.86 29.49 6.70
N VAL A 877 -8.19 30.65 6.64
CA VAL A 877 -8.09 31.44 5.40
C VAL A 877 -6.64 31.74 5.03
N GLY A 878 -6.25 31.48 3.78
CA GLY A 878 -4.95 31.90 3.23
C GLY A 878 -4.91 33.40 2.92
N LYS A 879 -6.04 33.96 2.50
CA LYS A 879 -6.31 35.39 2.25
C LYS A 879 -7.74 35.72 2.63
N LEU A 880 -8.00 36.98 2.99
CA LEU A 880 -9.32 37.49 3.33
C LEU A 880 -9.57 38.83 2.63
N GLN A 881 -10.73 38.97 2.02
CA GLN A 881 -11.23 40.21 1.43
C GLN A 881 -12.67 40.42 1.89
N ILE A 882 -12.95 41.55 2.54
CA ILE A 882 -14.29 41.93 2.97
C ILE A 882 -14.58 43.30 2.36
N ASP A 883 -15.66 43.39 1.59
CA ASP A 883 -16.07 44.65 0.98
C ASP A 883 -16.39 45.72 2.06
N PRO A 884 -15.99 47.00 1.87
CA PRO A 884 -16.26 48.07 2.83
C PRO A 884 -17.73 48.23 3.23
N SER A 885 -18.68 47.93 2.33
CA SER A 885 -20.12 47.99 2.63
C SER A 885 -20.57 46.91 3.61
N ALA A 886 -19.90 45.74 3.64
CA ALA A 886 -20.24 44.66 4.56
C ALA A 886 -19.95 45.05 6.03
N TYR A 887 -18.89 45.82 6.29
CA TYR A 887 -18.66 46.40 7.62
C TYR A 887 -19.75 47.40 8.03
N LYS A 888 -20.26 48.19 7.07
CA LYS A 888 -21.33 49.19 7.31
C LYS A 888 -22.67 48.51 7.59
N ALA A 889 -22.97 47.41 6.89
CA ALA A 889 -24.14 46.57 7.13
C ALA A 889 -24.02 45.78 8.47
N GLY A 890 -22.80 45.44 8.88
CA GLY A 890 -22.49 44.73 10.12
C GLY A 890 -22.29 43.23 9.92
N ILE A 891 -21.26 42.68 10.55
CA ILE A 891 -20.92 41.25 10.51
C ILE A 891 -20.74 40.76 11.95
N THR A 892 -21.45 39.70 12.33
CA THR A 892 -21.31 39.06 13.66
C THR A 892 -20.86 37.62 13.51
N TRP A 893 -19.65 37.32 13.97
CA TRP A 893 -18.97 36.04 13.76
C TRP A 893 -18.69 35.35 15.10
N SER A 894 -19.16 34.11 15.24
CA SER A 894 -18.87 33.23 16.38
C SER A 894 -18.54 31.81 15.90
N SER A 895 -17.80 31.04 16.69
CA SER A 895 -17.70 29.59 16.49
C SER A 895 -18.95 28.88 17.03
N ILE A 896 -19.04 27.56 16.84
CA ILE A 896 -20.18 26.76 17.35
C ILE A 896 -20.24 26.71 18.89
N TYR A 897 -19.16 27.10 19.57
CA TYR A 897 -19.02 27.01 21.03
C TYR A 897 -19.54 28.23 21.79
N HIS A 898 -19.93 29.31 21.11
CA HIS A 898 -20.50 30.49 21.75
C HIS A 898 -21.90 30.17 22.35
N PRO A 899 -22.21 30.54 23.61
CA PRO A 899 -23.41 30.06 24.30
C PRO A 899 -24.74 30.40 23.61
N GLN A 900 -24.82 31.55 22.92
CA GLN A 900 -26.04 31.96 22.20
C GLN A 900 -26.31 31.13 20.94
N VAL A 901 -25.26 30.58 20.32
CA VAL A 901 -25.33 29.87 19.03
C VAL A 901 -26.22 28.64 19.07
N THR A 902 -26.31 27.93 20.20
CA THR A 902 -27.19 26.76 20.31
C THR A 902 -28.66 27.15 20.12
N GLN A 903 -29.08 28.36 20.53
CA GLN A 903 -30.44 28.83 20.32
C GLN A 903 -30.65 29.30 18.87
N GLU A 904 -29.68 30.05 18.32
CA GLU A 904 -29.69 30.53 16.94
C GLU A 904 -29.78 29.38 15.92
N LEU A 905 -28.97 28.32 16.09
CA LEU A 905 -28.96 27.16 15.20
C LEU A 905 -30.21 26.28 15.32
N ARG A 906 -30.87 26.26 16.48
CA ARG A 906 -32.20 25.63 16.62
C ARG A 906 -33.28 26.44 15.90
N ALA A 907 -33.24 27.77 16.03
CA ALA A 907 -34.17 28.67 15.34
C ALA A 907 -34.00 28.63 13.81
N ALA A 908 -32.76 28.46 13.33
CA ALA A 908 -32.42 28.29 11.91
C ALA A 908 -32.65 26.86 11.37
N GLY A 909 -33.19 25.93 12.17
CA GLY A 909 -33.46 24.55 11.74
C GLY A 909 -32.24 23.64 11.56
N VAL A 910 -31.04 24.14 11.88
CA VAL A 910 -29.75 23.43 11.74
C VAL A 910 -29.59 22.34 12.81
N LEU A 911 -29.97 22.65 14.05
CA LEU A 911 -30.05 21.70 15.16
C LEU A 911 -31.50 21.22 15.30
N LYS A 912 -31.73 19.93 15.02
CA LYS A 912 -33.03 19.27 15.10
C LYS A 912 -32.88 17.90 15.75
N SER A 913 -33.92 17.44 16.45
CA SER A 913 -33.94 16.10 17.04
C SER A 913 -33.98 15.02 15.98
N VAL A 914 -33.64 13.78 16.35
CA VAL A 914 -33.75 12.61 15.48
C VAL A 914 -35.22 12.14 15.41
N SER A 915 -35.98 12.32 16.49
CA SER A 915 -37.41 11.98 16.57
C SER A 915 -38.37 13.00 15.91
N GLY A 916 -37.88 14.15 15.46
CA GLY A 916 -38.71 15.24 14.95
C GLY A 916 -39.43 16.08 16.03
N THR A 917 -39.24 15.76 17.32
CA THR A 917 -39.70 16.59 18.44
C THR A 917 -38.94 17.92 18.51
N SER A 918 -39.55 18.99 19.03
CA SER A 918 -38.84 20.26 19.20
C SER A 918 -37.65 20.12 20.16
N CYS A 919 -36.51 20.72 19.81
CA CYS A 919 -35.34 20.81 20.68
C CYS A 919 -35.58 21.63 21.97
N THR A 920 -36.72 22.31 22.09
CA THR A 920 -37.18 22.99 23.32
C THR A 920 -38.17 22.17 24.15
N ALA A 921 -38.71 21.06 23.62
CA ALA A 921 -39.78 20.25 24.22
C ALA A 921 -39.30 18.85 24.67
N GLN A 922 -38.08 18.77 25.22
CA GLN A 922 -37.49 17.52 25.70
C GLN A 922 -38.22 17.03 26.96
N LYS A 923 -38.67 15.76 26.96
CA LYS A 923 -39.55 15.20 28.01
C LYS A 923 -38.89 15.04 29.39
N SER A 924 -37.58 14.83 29.41
CA SER A 924 -36.81 14.55 30.64
C SER A 924 -35.68 15.58 30.84
N PRO A 925 -35.39 16.03 32.08
CA PRO A 925 -34.33 16.99 32.36
C PRO A 925 -32.92 16.40 32.17
N ILE A 926 -31.91 17.25 31.96
CA ILE A 926 -30.53 16.84 31.64
C ILE A 926 -29.96 15.86 32.68
N TRP A 927 -30.21 16.12 33.96
CA TRP A 927 -29.79 15.31 35.10
C TRP A 927 -30.65 14.06 35.38
N HIS A 928 -31.55 13.66 34.46
CA HIS A 928 -32.27 12.39 34.60
C HIS A 928 -31.27 11.22 34.54
N PRO A 929 -31.23 10.31 35.55
CA PRO A 929 -30.16 9.32 35.68
C PRO A 929 -30.21 8.18 34.66
N LEU A 930 -31.39 7.90 34.10
CA LEU A 930 -31.63 6.83 33.12
C LEU A 930 -32.52 7.34 31.97
N PRO A 931 -32.03 8.22 31.09
CA PRO A 931 -32.76 8.64 29.90
C PRO A 931 -32.83 7.49 28.88
N SER A 932 -33.87 7.46 28.05
CA SER A 932 -33.96 6.50 26.94
C SER A 932 -32.91 6.80 25.85
N ILE A 933 -32.53 5.77 25.07
CA ILE A 933 -31.57 5.92 23.96
C ILE A 933 -32.02 6.99 22.96
N GLN A 934 -33.34 7.08 22.68
CA GLN A 934 -33.90 8.10 21.80
C GLN A 934 -33.74 9.51 22.38
N GLU A 935 -33.99 9.70 23.68
CA GLU A 935 -33.76 11.00 24.34
C GLU A 935 -32.28 11.38 24.35
N VAL A 936 -31.36 10.42 24.50
CA VAL A 936 -29.91 10.68 24.38
C VAL A 936 -29.55 11.13 22.97
N ALA A 937 -30.05 10.43 21.94
CA ALA A 937 -29.85 10.80 20.54
C ALA A 937 -30.43 12.19 20.20
N ASP A 938 -31.65 12.48 20.67
CA ASP A 938 -32.31 13.77 20.47
C ASP A 938 -31.58 14.91 21.20
N ARG A 939 -31.12 14.69 22.45
CA ARG A 939 -30.29 15.65 23.19
C ARG A 939 -28.98 15.96 22.48
N MET A 940 -28.34 14.94 21.90
CA MET A 940 -27.10 15.10 21.14
C MET A 940 -27.34 15.89 19.85
N ALA A 941 -28.34 15.51 19.04
CA ALA A 941 -28.67 16.16 17.77
C ALA A 941 -29.21 17.59 17.94
N CYS A 942 -29.87 17.89 19.05
CA CYS A 942 -30.30 19.24 19.42
C CYS A 942 -29.18 20.13 20.01
N ASN A 943 -27.93 19.68 20.02
CA ASN A 943 -26.80 20.38 20.62
C ASN A 943 -25.63 20.49 19.60
N VAL A 944 -24.87 21.58 19.67
CA VAL A 944 -23.68 21.86 18.84
C VAL A 944 -22.62 20.75 18.91
N ILE A 945 -22.63 19.91 19.94
CA ILE A 945 -21.78 18.72 20.02
C ILE A 945 -21.99 17.75 18.84
N SER A 946 -23.19 17.68 18.26
CA SER A 946 -23.45 16.90 17.03
C SER A 946 -22.83 17.50 15.77
N LEU A 947 -22.50 18.80 15.78
CA LEU A 947 -21.82 19.49 14.68
C LEU A 947 -20.30 19.33 14.80
N ARG A 948 -19.75 19.40 16.02
CA ARG A 948 -18.38 18.99 16.33
C ARG A 948 -18.09 17.57 15.85
N ALA A 949 -18.99 16.63 16.15
CA ALA A 949 -18.88 15.22 15.76
C ALA A 949 -18.94 14.93 14.25
N LYS A 950 -19.20 15.93 13.40
CA LYS A 950 -19.19 15.81 11.92
C LYS A 950 -17.90 16.29 11.27
N ALA A 951 -16.91 16.73 12.05
CA ALA A 951 -15.80 17.53 11.54
C ALA A 951 -14.44 17.12 12.14
N ASP A 952 -13.96 15.92 11.80
CA ASP A 952 -12.76 15.33 12.42
C ASP A 952 -11.49 16.22 12.34
N PRO A 953 -11.14 16.87 11.22
CA PRO A 953 -9.98 17.77 11.18
C PRO A 953 -10.15 19.03 12.05
N PHE A 954 -11.39 19.49 12.25
CA PHE A 954 -11.67 20.65 13.11
C PHE A 954 -11.65 20.29 14.61
N GLN A 955 -11.60 19.01 14.97
CA GLN A 955 -11.34 18.53 16.34
C GLN A 955 -9.83 18.48 16.66
N TRP A 956 -8.93 18.66 15.69
CA TRP A 956 -7.48 18.69 15.93
C TRP A 956 -7.07 19.87 16.80
N THR A 957 -5.99 19.70 17.56
CA THR A 957 -5.52 20.73 18.52
C THR A 957 -4.75 21.88 17.87
N ALA A 958 -4.35 21.71 16.61
CA ALA A 958 -3.61 22.65 15.79
C ALA A 958 -4.01 22.46 14.32
N VAL A 959 -3.54 23.35 13.45
CA VAL A 959 -3.63 23.16 11.99
C VAL A 959 -2.46 22.31 11.47
N ASP A 960 -1.31 22.32 12.16
CA ASP A 960 -0.38 21.17 12.18
C ASP A 960 -1.18 19.90 12.46
N PRO A 961 -1.25 18.95 11.52
CA PRO A 961 -2.13 17.81 11.67
C PRO A 961 -1.75 16.96 12.87
N ASP A 962 -2.74 16.60 13.68
CA ASP A 962 -2.59 15.46 14.59
C ASP A 962 -2.47 14.15 13.78
N CYS A 963 -2.94 14.11 12.52
CA CYS A 963 -2.83 12.97 11.60
C CYS A 963 -2.33 13.36 10.19
N GLY A 964 -1.32 12.67 9.64
CA GLY A 964 -0.81 12.95 8.30
C GLY A 964 -0.06 11.79 7.63
N LEU A 965 0.20 11.96 6.34
CA LEU A 965 1.08 11.10 5.56
C LEU A 965 2.55 11.45 5.87
N VAL A 966 3.33 10.45 6.26
CA VAL A 966 4.80 10.58 6.38
C VAL A 966 5.42 10.41 4.98
N SER A 967 6.56 11.05 4.73
CA SER A 967 7.30 10.86 3.47
C SER A 967 7.60 9.37 3.23
N GLY A 968 7.14 8.84 2.09
CA GLY A 968 7.25 7.43 1.73
C GLY A 968 6.14 6.51 2.27
N ALA A 969 5.22 7.00 3.10
CA ALA A 969 4.09 6.22 3.60
C ALA A 969 2.83 6.37 2.73
N SER A 970 2.09 5.26 2.57
CA SER A 970 0.82 5.21 1.84
C SER A 970 -0.41 5.52 2.70
N ASN A 971 -0.29 5.41 4.02
CA ASN A 971 -1.41 5.51 4.97
C ASN A 971 -1.25 6.71 5.91
N THR A 972 -2.37 7.35 6.23
CA THR A 972 -2.41 8.42 7.23
C THR A 972 -2.08 7.85 8.61
N THR A 973 -1.06 8.42 9.25
CA THR A 973 -0.62 8.07 10.61
C THR A 973 -1.01 9.16 11.58
N CYS A 974 -1.31 8.81 12.83
CA CYS A 974 -1.82 9.76 13.83
C CYS A 974 -0.92 9.85 15.07
N LYS A 975 -0.57 11.07 15.47
CA LYS A 975 -0.13 11.38 16.83
C LYS A 975 -1.34 11.20 17.75
N ARG A 976 -1.17 10.47 18.85
CA ARG A 976 -2.19 10.45 19.93
C ARG A 976 -1.96 11.58 20.96
N ARG A 977 -1.15 12.59 20.66
CA ARG A 977 -0.79 13.67 21.59
C ARG A 977 -1.92 14.70 21.76
N LEU A 978 -1.83 15.54 22.78
CA LEU A 978 -2.54 16.83 22.86
C LEU A 978 -1.49 17.91 22.59
N ILE A 979 -1.44 18.50 21.39
CA ILE A 979 -0.39 19.48 21.05
C ILE A 979 -0.67 20.82 21.72
N ARG A 980 -1.91 21.31 21.64
CA ARG A 980 -2.38 22.54 22.32
C ARG A 980 -3.65 22.25 23.13
N PHE A 981 -3.82 22.93 24.24
CA PHE A 981 -4.99 22.83 25.11
C PHE A 981 -5.36 24.19 25.71
N PHE A 982 -6.63 24.35 26.06
CA PHE A 982 -7.07 25.46 26.89
C PHE A 982 -7.03 25.05 28.36
N VAL A 983 -6.80 26.02 29.25
CA VAL A 983 -6.81 25.84 30.71
C VAL A 983 -7.84 26.79 31.30
N VAL A 984 -8.98 26.25 31.75
CA VAL A 984 -10.02 27.00 32.45
C VAL A 984 -10.02 26.66 33.93
N GLU A 985 -9.92 27.71 34.74
CA GLU A 985 -10.20 27.65 36.17
C GLU A 985 -11.72 27.69 36.37
N GLN A 986 -12.27 26.64 36.99
CA GLN A 986 -13.71 26.53 37.30
C GLN A 986 -14.06 27.26 38.60
N SER A 987 -13.18 27.12 39.59
CA SER A 987 -13.34 27.75 40.91
C SER A 987 -11.99 27.97 41.56
N ARG A 988 -11.85 29.11 42.26
CA ARG A 988 -10.72 29.40 43.15
C ARG A 988 -11.22 29.57 44.58
N GLU A 989 -10.81 28.68 45.46
CA GLU A 989 -11.09 28.73 46.89
C GLU A 989 -9.85 29.27 47.61
N GLY A 990 -9.93 30.52 48.06
CA GLY A 990 -8.95 31.08 49.00
C GLY A 990 -9.40 30.90 50.44
N ALA A 991 -8.45 30.79 51.36
CA ALA A 991 -8.72 30.93 52.80
C ALA A 991 -9.53 32.22 53.07
N ARG A 992 -10.72 32.07 53.69
CA ARG A 992 -11.62 33.17 54.04
C ARG A 992 -10.97 34.16 55.00
#